data_AF-A0A5M8P1J1-F1
#
_entry.id   AF-A0A5M8P1J1-F1
#
_cell.length_a   1.000
_cell.length_b   1.000
_cell.length_c   1.000
_cell.angle_alpha   90.00
_cell.angle_beta   90.00
_cell.angle_gamma   90.00
#
_symmetry.space_group_name_H-M   'P 1'
#
loop_
_entity.id
_entity.type
_entity.pdbx_description
1 polymer ?
#
loop_
_entity_poly.entity_id
_entity_poly.type
_entity_poly.pdbx_seq_one_letter_code
_entity_poly.pdbx_strand_id
1 'polypeptide(L)'
;MKRAYLCKLMGILALMLIATTAKATDILVDGTDKAALEAAITASQPGDVIIISESISLDSKLTINKAGLYFKGVGDDIAIQPASGYTERLVELVPGNGNRLTFENLTFTGANNLGNAAGGEKDGGFGRIANGTIEFIGCKLTNNYTAEHGAAFDIYGGSTTFTTCEISGNRAGKNGGSLRVRGNGTQLILQDGTVVTGNQSGERGAAIYAQDESVTTVTNCEILANTSPTSDGGAFASVNSAQVTVSNSKVNGNSTIGDTKNGGAFWMAGTSIVTIDNSEIKNNSVLGRGGAFYAEGGKQLTVTNSKITGNKSTKTNGGATGGAFDFPSSIVVNISNNSEISGNETPDRGGAFSVRGTAKVSISDSKIFGNSSTGNGGAFFLEATPVLKIDNCEIANNETLSQGGAFSVDGNNTIGDTLYIRNSTITGNKTIGTSNKQGGAFYLKGISSTYVYNSEISNNKTPDRGGAFSTEGTAKLNVYDSKILNNTAYSKGGAFEVEGTSTVNIYGSLIKGNSIRTAVKDEDGNFILNADSKIQIYGQDGTTLLVADNTGAGNGAVFATTGTPTLYVEGTSIIENESYGEHGGIMQSDDKPTAVSFINTTIANNKKWRSGDSMFFLNGPGGTFNFINTTVAGNRSGSATFGPDAGASTAIAIREPGTKVNIINSILAGNSTKEGKAGDLKIRDKVRDDAKGVADVLTIQNSIVGYIIGLDPADANEAKRPSAIPGIASSNYNAYIQNNSADYAWQTTDVSGINWEEGLQYTAFGAGYYPVAEDALAVGLGDPALLAAALNLDVDAPLTDQLGTIREGETITSGAIEYVTPILSVPADFTIENLRWTPVNPAPGDGVTFFATIKNNSIDASPADSKLEVEFQVNGATVRIADEYAKSIPADEEVEISSTAHGTGALWVVGKNPTYTVRALVNAQQTIEETDYENNASEEALLTVNGKADVKITHVSWDLAEGVLKGNLKAGNAIVFSAVIDNQSGVVNTPTDSLTDVIFFVNDEPVSWNNDHTQAILVDDAPFVYRG
;
A
#
# COMPACT_ATOMS: atom_id res chain seq x y z
N MET A 1 28.21 55.04 11.80
CA MET A 1 28.52 53.75 11.13
C MET A 1 29.98 53.30 11.24
N LYS A 2 31.02 54.14 11.06
CA LYS A 2 32.43 53.70 11.19
C LYS A 2 32.96 53.41 12.63
N ARG A 3 32.30 53.91 13.69
CA ARG A 3 32.71 53.62 15.09
C ARG A 3 32.13 52.32 15.68
N ALA A 4 30.96 51.88 15.23
CA ALA A 4 30.34 50.63 15.71
C ALA A 4 31.03 49.36 15.16
N TYR A 5 31.62 49.45 13.97
CA TYR A 5 32.45 48.38 13.40
C TYR A 5 33.80 48.23 14.12
N LEU A 6 34.37 49.32 14.64
CA LEU A 6 35.66 49.27 15.35
C LEU A 6 35.52 48.62 16.74
N CYS A 7 34.42 48.84 17.46
CA CYS A 7 34.16 48.15 18.73
C CYS A 7 33.85 46.65 18.56
N LYS A 8 33.15 46.24 17.48
CA LYS A 8 32.96 44.81 17.17
C LYS A 8 34.25 44.14 16.71
N LEU A 9 35.09 44.83 15.95
CA LEU A 9 36.40 44.31 15.53
C LEU A 9 37.40 44.23 16.71
N MET A 10 37.36 45.19 17.65
CA MET A 10 38.15 45.14 18.89
C MET A 10 37.62 44.10 19.88
N GLY A 11 36.31 43.81 19.89
CA GLY A 11 35.73 42.71 20.66
C GLY A 11 36.12 41.33 20.11
N ILE A 12 36.16 41.20 18.78
CA ILE A 12 36.64 39.98 18.09
C ILE A 12 38.16 39.83 18.23
N LEU A 13 38.94 40.92 18.14
CA LEU A 13 40.38 40.88 18.41
C LEU A 13 40.69 40.63 19.89
N ALA A 14 39.88 41.12 20.84
CA ALA A 14 40.05 40.83 22.26
C ALA A 14 39.67 39.38 22.59
N LEU A 15 38.66 38.79 21.93
CA LEU A 15 38.41 37.35 21.99
C LEU A 15 39.55 36.53 21.34
N MET A 16 40.15 37.02 20.25
CA MET A 16 41.33 36.38 19.64
C MET A 16 42.63 36.58 20.45
N LEU A 17 42.74 37.61 21.30
CA LEU A 17 43.90 37.85 22.17
C LEU A 17 43.77 37.17 23.55
N ILE A 18 42.57 36.76 23.96
CA ILE A 18 42.34 35.91 25.15
C ILE A 18 42.40 34.41 24.77
N ALA A 19 42.32 34.07 23.47
CA ALA A 19 42.78 32.78 22.95
C ALA A 19 44.32 32.74 22.91
N THR A 20 44.98 32.94 24.05
CA THR A 20 46.35 32.47 24.22
C THR A 20 46.31 30.95 24.07
N THR A 21 46.91 30.49 22.97
CA THR A 21 47.14 29.11 22.61
C THR A 21 47.78 28.33 23.77
N ALA A 22 46.96 27.63 24.56
CA ALA A 22 47.38 26.32 25.03
C ALA A 22 47.44 25.45 23.77
N LYS A 23 48.65 25.09 23.31
CA LYS A 23 48.75 24.04 22.29
C LYS A 23 48.07 22.81 22.88
N ALA A 24 47.24 22.12 22.09
CA ALA A 24 46.87 20.75 22.39
C ALA A 24 48.16 19.99 22.72
N THR A 25 48.23 19.44 23.92
CA THR A 25 49.34 18.65 24.42
C THR A 25 48.93 17.20 24.55
N ASP A 26 49.85 16.32 24.18
CA ASP A 26 49.69 14.89 24.41
C ASP A 26 50.00 14.59 25.88
N ILE A 27 49.03 14.05 26.61
CA ILE A 27 49.13 13.68 28.01
C ILE A 27 49.07 12.16 28.10
N LEU A 28 50.20 11.54 28.45
CA LEU A 28 50.28 10.09 28.63
C LEU A 28 49.61 9.67 29.95
N VAL A 29 48.78 8.63 29.90
CA VAL A 29 48.28 7.95 31.11
C VAL A 29 49.40 7.08 31.66
N ASP A 30 49.95 7.48 32.81
CA ASP A 30 51.03 6.76 33.51
C ASP A 30 50.44 5.79 34.54
N GLY A 31 50.00 4.62 34.06
CA GLY A 31 49.45 3.54 34.87
C GLY A 31 48.29 2.80 34.20
N THR A 32 47.86 1.69 34.81
CA THR A 32 46.85 0.77 34.25
C THR A 32 45.53 0.78 35.03
N ASP A 33 45.31 1.81 35.84
CA ASP A 33 44.17 1.90 36.77
C ASP A 33 43.38 3.21 36.59
N LYS A 34 42.23 3.26 37.28
CA LYS A 34 41.36 4.43 37.28
C LYS A 34 42.09 5.70 37.73
N ALA A 35 42.94 5.64 38.75
CA ALA A 35 43.58 6.81 39.34
C ALA A 35 44.55 7.46 38.36
N ALA A 36 45.28 6.66 37.58
CA ALA A 36 46.13 7.15 36.50
C ALA A 36 45.33 7.90 35.42
N LEU A 37 44.19 7.34 35.00
CA LEU A 37 43.33 7.98 34.00
C LEU A 37 42.69 9.27 34.54
N GLU A 38 42.23 9.28 35.79
CA GLU A 38 41.70 10.49 36.44
C GLU A 38 42.75 11.58 36.59
N ALA A 39 44.00 11.22 36.90
CA ALA A 39 45.11 12.17 36.96
C ALA A 39 45.37 12.83 35.60
N ALA A 40 45.37 12.04 34.52
CA ALA A 40 45.51 12.56 33.16
C ALA A 40 44.35 13.48 32.76
N ILE A 41 43.09 13.09 33.03
CA ILE A 41 41.90 13.91 32.79
C ILE A 41 41.99 15.23 33.57
N THR A 42 42.41 15.17 34.84
CA THR A 42 42.55 16.35 35.70
C THR A 42 43.60 17.31 35.16
N ALA A 43 44.73 16.80 34.67
CA ALA A 43 45.82 17.60 34.10
C ALA A 43 45.46 18.24 32.75
N SER A 44 44.57 17.63 31.97
CA SER A 44 44.23 18.05 30.61
C SER A 44 43.51 19.39 30.53
N GLN A 45 43.48 20.02 29.36
CA GLN A 45 42.68 21.20 29.01
C GLN A 45 41.82 20.87 27.78
N PRO A 46 40.74 21.62 27.51
CA PRO A 46 39.98 21.46 26.28
C PRO A 46 40.89 21.56 25.04
N GLY A 47 40.88 20.53 24.20
CA GLY A 47 41.73 20.36 23.02
C GLY A 47 42.90 19.39 23.21
N ASP A 48 43.24 19.00 24.44
CA ASP A 48 44.34 18.05 24.71
C ASP A 48 44.00 16.62 24.28
N VAL A 49 45.05 15.85 23.98
CA VAL A 49 44.98 14.44 23.62
C VAL A 49 45.53 13.59 24.77
N ILE A 50 44.68 12.77 25.37
CA ILE A 50 45.03 11.80 26.40
C ILE A 50 45.44 10.50 25.69
N ILE A 51 46.72 10.14 25.79
CA ILE A 51 47.29 8.94 25.18
C ILE A 51 47.21 7.78 26.16
N ILE A 52 46.56 6.69 25.75
CA ILE A 52 46.42 5.45 26.51
C ILE A 52 47.24 4.36 25.81
N SER A 53 48.35 3.96 26.43
CA SER A 53 49.27 2.95 25.88
C SER A 53 49.06 1.55 26.46
N GLU A 54 48.32 1.43 27.56
CA GLU A 54 48.05 0.16 28.23
C GLU A 54 46.58 0.11 28.69
N SER A 55 46.02 -1.09 28.82
CA SER A 55 44.62 -1.25 29.23
C SER A 55 44.38 -0.74 30.65
N ILE A 56 43.28 -0.01 30.84
CA ILE A 56 42.87 0.62 32.10
C ILE A 56 41.80 -0.24 32.78
N SER A 57 42.06 -0.62 34.04
CA SER A 57 41.12 -1.35 34.88
C SER A 57 40.43 -0.40 35.87
N LEU A 58 39.10 -0.36 35.84
CA LEU A 58 38.29 0.50 36.70
C LEU A 58 37.72 -0.30 37.88
N ASP A 59 38.13 0.04 39.09
CA ASP A 59 37.62 -0.54 40.35
C ASP A 59 36.36 0.15 40.88
N SER A 60 35.96 1.23 40.22
CA SER A 60 34.83 2.08 40.55
C SER A 60 34.43 2.92 39.34
N LYS A 61 33.19 3.42 39.31
CA LYS A 61 32.66 4.25 38.21
C LYS A 61 33.56 5.49 37.95
N LEU A 62 33.88 5.74 36.69
CA LEU A 62 34.58 6.92 36.19
C LEU A 62 33.58 7.91 35.58
N THR A 63 33.61 9.18 36.01
CA THR A 63 32.76 10.23 35.43
C THR A 63 33.61 11.22 34.65
N ILE A 64 33.33 11.38 33.36
CA ILE A 64 34.02 12.31 32.47
C ILE A 64 33.06 13.47 32.17
N ASN A 65 33.23 14.59 32.88
CA ASN A 65 32.42 15.79 32.74
C ASN A 65 33.19 17.00 32.17
N LYS A 66 34.48 16.80 31.87
CA LYS A 66 35.37 17.86 31.39
C LYS A 66 35.26 18.01 29.88
N ALA A 67 35.10 19.24 29.41
CA ALA A 67 34.86 19.55 28.02
C ALA A 67 36.09 19.38 27.12
N GLY A 68 35.87 18.93 25.88
CA GLY A 68 36.83 19.07 24.79
C GLY A 68 38.01 18.11 24.85
N LEU A 69 37.89 16.94 25.47
CA LEU A 69 38.99 15.98 25.59
C LEU A 69 38.99 14.95 24.44
N TYR A 70 40.18 14.57 24.01
CA TYR A 70 40.42 13.51 23.03
C TYR A 70 41.16 12.34 23.69
N PHE A 71 40.64 11.12 23.62
CA PHE A 71 41.26 9.91 24.18
C PHE A 71 41.73 9.01 23.04
N LYS A 72 43.01 8.63 23.02
CA LYS A 72 43.60 7.85 21.92
C LYS A 72 44.33 6.61 22.44
N GLY A 73 43.91 5.43 21.99
CA GLY A 73 44.67 4.19 22.12
C GLY A 73 45.81 4.12 21.11
N VAL A 74 47.03 3.81 21.56
CA VAL A 74 48.23 3.74 20.70
C VAL A 74 48.74 2.31 20.44
N GLY A 75 47.96 1.30 20.82
CA GLY A 75 48.25 -0.11 20.58
C GLY A 75 47.02 -0.89 20.14
N ASP A 76 47.21 -2.18 19.84
CA ASP A 76 46.11 -3.06 19.47
C ASP A 76 45.26 -3.41 20.70
N ASP A 77 43.94 -3.24 20.58
CA ASP A 77 42.94 -3.60 21.61
C ASP A 77 43.18 -3.00 23.01
N ILE A 78 43.66 -1.75 23.10
CA ILE A 78 43.80 -1.02 24.37
C ILE A 78 42.42 -0.90 25.04
N ALA A 79 42.25 -1.61 26.15
CA ALA A 79 40.96 -1.80 26.77
C ALA A 79 40.71 -0.84 27.95
N ILE A 80 39.48 -0.35 28.07
CA ILE A 80 38.91 0.15 29.33
C ILE A 80 37.95 -0.94 29.82
N GLN A 81 38.17 -1.45 31.03
CA GLN A 81 37.52 -2.67 31.51
C GLN A 81 37.32 -2.65 33.04
N PRO A 82 36.45 -3.49 33.62
CA PRO A 82 36.30 -3.56 35.08
C PRO A 82 37.51 -4.23 35.73
N ALA A 83 37.86 -3.78 36.94
CA ALA A 83 38.69 -4.56 37.84
C ALA A 83 37.94 -5.84 38.28
N SER A 84 38.69 -6.88 38.65
CA SER A 84 38.12 -8.15 39.09
C SER A 84 37.10 -7.97 40.22
N GLY A 85 35.86 -8.43 40.00
CA GLY A 85 34.77 -8.37 40.98
C GLY A 85 33.93 -7.08 40.94
N TYR A 86 34.31 -6.07 40.14
CA TYR A 86 33.48 -4.90 39.91
C TYR A 86 32.31 -5.23 38.97
N THR A 87 31.07 -4.98 39.42
CA THR A 87 29.83 -5.44 38.74
C THR A 87 28.80 -4.33 38.58
N GLU A 88 29.26 -3.08 38.52
CA GLU A 88 28.43 -1.89 38.31
C GLU A 88 28.83 -1.17 37.00
N ARG A 89 28.10 -0.10 36.65
CA ARG A 89 28.40 0.74 35.47
C ARG A 89 29.80 1.34 35.56
N LEU A 90 30.58 1.25 34.47
CA LEU A 90 31.98 1.69 34.45
C LEU A 90 32.14 3.18 34.18
N VAL A 91 31.38 3.75 33.24
CA VAL A 91 31.57 5.14 32.82
C VAL A 91 30.29 5.97 32.77
N GLU A 92 30.40 7.24 33.11
CA GLU A 92 29.39 8.28 32.86
C GLU A 92 30.03 9.39 32.05
N LEU A 93 29.53 9.62 30.83
CA LEU A 93 30.04 10.61 29.88
C LEU A 93 29.07 11.79 29.82
N VAL A 94 29.46 12.91 30.43
CA VAL A 94 28.60 14.08 30.61
C VAL A 94 29.36 15.40 30.38
N PRO A 95 29.93 15.63 29.18
CA PRO A 95 30.75 16.81 28.90
C PRO A 95 29.96 18.13 28.96
N GLY A 96 28.63 18.08 28.95
CA GLY A 96 27.76 19.25 28.95
C GLY A 96 27.44 19.77 27.54
N ASN A 97 26.40 20.60 27.44
CA ASN A 97 25.90 21.09 26.15
C ASN A 97 26.96 21.91 25.39
N GLY A 98 27.13 21.63 24.10
CA GLY A 98 28.11 22.28 23.23
C GLY A 98 29.55 21.75 23.35
N ASN A 99 29.82 20.83 24.28
CA ASN A 99 31.15 20.25 24.48
C ASN A 99 31.28 18.89 23.81
N ARG A 100 32.50 18.54 23.38
CA ARG A 100 32.81 17.28 22.69
C ARG A 100 33.74 16.38 23.52
N LEU A 101 33.52 15.07 23.48
CA LEU A 101 34.52 14.05 23.80
C LEU A 101 34.75 13.17 22.56
N THR A 102 36.00 12.85 22.27
CA THR A 102 36.36 11.91 21.19
C THR A 102 37.18 10.76 21.75
N PHE A 103 36.85 9.54 21.36
CA PHE A 103 37.58 8.32 21.69
C PHE A 103 38.02 7.65 20.38
N GLU A 104 39.32 7.37 20.26
CA GLU A 104 39.92 6.77 19.06
C GLU A 104 40.69 5.49 19.42
N ASN A 105 40.43 4.40 18.69
CA ASN A 105 41.13 3.12 18.80
C ASN A 105 41.17 2.54 20.23
N LEU A 106 40.03 2.57 20.92
CA LEU A 106 39.87 2.02 22.27
C LEU A 106 38.85 0.88 22.28
N THR A 107 39.07 -0.07 23.18
CA THR A 107 38.17 -1.20 23.41
C THR A 107 37.44 -1.03 24.75
N PHE A 108 36.12 -0.93 24.72
CA PHE A 108 35.25 -0.84 25.89
C PHE A 108 34.62 -2.22 26.15
N THR A 109 35.12 -2.96 27.15
CA THR A 109 34.85 -4.40 27.28
C THR A 109 34.67 -4.92 28.70
N GLY A 110 34.00 -6.07 28.80
CA GLY A 110 33.95 -6.91 29.99
C GLY A 110 33.06 -6.38 31.11
N ALA A 111 32.31 -5.30 30.90
CA ALA A 111 31.40 -4.77 31.90
C ALA A 111 30.35 -5.83 32.26
N ASN A 112 30.07 -6.02 33.55
CA ASN A 112 29.06 -6.98 34.02
C ASN A 112 28.15 -6.30 35.05
N ASN A 113 27.31 -5.38 34.57
CA ASN A 113 26.39 -4.63 35.42
C ASN A 113 25.22 -5.51 35.88
N LEU A 114 25.37 -6.16 37.03
CA LEU A 114 24.34 -7.07 37.58
C LEU A 114 23.19 -6.30 38.27
N GLY A 115 23.26 -4.97 38.35
CA GLY A 115 22.23 -4.17 38.99
C GLY A 115 22.20 -4.28 40.52
N ASN A 116 23.32 -4.66 41.14
CA ASN A 116 23.50 -4.73 42.60
C ASN A 116 23.61 -3.35 43.28
N ALA A 117 23.71 -2.27 42.50
CA ALA A 117 23.75 -0.90 43.00
C ALA A 117 22.37 -0.47 43.55
N ALA A 118 22.32 -0.01 44.80
CA ALA A 118 21.14 0.60 45.38
C ALA A 118 20.84 1.95 44.68
N GLY A 119 19.65 2.12 44.09
CA GLY A 119 19.15 3.45 43.69
C GLY A 119 19.13 3.84 42.19
N GLY A 120 18.92 2.91 41.25
CA GLY A 120 18.52 3.27 39.87
C GLY A 120 19.63 3.36 38.82
N GLU A 121 20.84 2.88 39.14
CA GLU A 121 22.01 2.88 38.24
C GLU A 121 22.11 1.65 37.32
N LYS A 122 20.98 1.14 36.83
CA LYS A 122 20.94 -0.18 36.18
C LYS A 122 21.05 -0.18 34.66
N ASP A 123 20.90 0.98 34.00
CA ASP A 123 21.06 1.08 32.54
C ASP A 123 22.47 1.49 32.17
N GLY A 124 22.91 1.13 30.97
CA GLY A 124 24.27 1.36 30.50
C GLY A 124 25.21 0.37 31.15
N GLY A 125 25.37 -0.82 30.55
CA GLY A 125 26.23 -1.86 31.11
C GLY A 125 27.66 -1.39 31.22
N PHE A 126 28.26 -0.97 30.11
CA PHE A 126 29.55 -0.28 30.12
C PHE A 126 29.38 1.17 30.60
N GLY A 127 28.46 1.93 30.00
CA GLY A 127 28.33 3.33 30.36
C GLY A 127 27.03 4.04 30.00
N ARG A 128 26.96 5.31 30.43
CA ARG A 128 25.85 6.22 30.17
C ARG A 128 26.37 7.50 29.51
N ILE A 129 25.59 8.03 28.57
CA ILE A 129 25.92 9.26 27.83
C ILE A 129 24.77 10.26 27.99
N ALA A 130 25.11 11.49 28.41
CA ALA A 130 24.18 12.60 28.38
C ALA A 130 24.83 13.95 28.13
N ASN A 131 24.12 14.78 27.37
CA ASN A 131 24.47 16.16 27.03
C ASN A 131 25.79 16.27 26.24
N GLY A 132 25.84 17.17 25.25
CA GLY A 132 27.04 17.36 24.42
C GLY A 132 27.20 16.35 23.27
N THR A 133 28.40 16.27 22.71
CA THR A 133 28.74 15.43 21.55
C THR A 133 29.79 14.39 21.92
N ILE A 134 29.50 13.11 21.72
CA ILE A 134 30.45 12.02 21.94
C ILE A 134 30.76 11.37 20.60
N GLU A 135 32.03 11.12 20.32
CA GLU A 135 32.47 10.47 19.09
C GLU A 135 33.40 9.29 19.40
N PHE A 136 33.12 8.15 18.78
CA PHE A 136 33.95 6.96 18.80
C PHE A 136 34.47 6.68 17.39
N ILE A 137 35.79 6.53 17.23
CA ILE A 137 36.45 6.32 15.94
C ILE A 137 37.32 5.07 16.03
N GLY A 138 37.04 4.05 15.22
CA GLY A 138 37.84 2.81 15.24
C GLY A 138 37.77 2.06 16.58
N CYS A 139 36.75 2.34 17.39
CA CYS A 139 36.61 1.75 18.73
C CYS A 139 35.86 0.43 18.68
N LYS A 140 36.10 -0.41 19.69
CA LYS A 140 35.37 -1.67 19.90
C LYS A 140 34.55 -1.61 21.17
N LEU A 141 33.29 -1.99 21.13
CA LEU A 141 32.40 -2.06 22.28
C LEU A 141 31.90 -3.49 22.40
N THR A 142 32.55 -4.28 23.26
CA THR A 142 32.43 -5.74 23.17
C THR A 142 32.15 -6.43 24.49
N ASN A 143 31.36 -7.50 24.48
CA ASN A 143 31.18 -8.41 25.62
C ASN A 143 30.74 -7.70 26.91
N ASN A 144 29.92 -6.66 26.79
CA ASN A 144 29.35 -5.96 27.93
C ASN A 144 27.99 -6.54 28.28
N TYR A 145 27.69 -6.61 29.57
CA TYR A 145 26.44 -7.13 30.11
C TYR A 145 25.76 -6.12 31.03
N THR A 146 24.43 -6.04 30.92
CA THR A 146 23.58 -5.40 31.93
C THR A 146 22.32 -6.22 32.18
N ALA A 147 21.80 -6.20 33.41
CA ALA A 147 20.50 -6.79 33.72
C ALA A 147 19.31 -6.00 33.13
N GLU A 148 19.48 -4.73 32.76
CA GLU A 148 18.41 -3.85 32.25
C GLU A 148 18.63 -3.48 30.78
N HIS A 149 19.01 -2.23 30.49
CA HIS A 149 19.01 -1.66 29.15
C HIS A 149 20.39 -1.18 28.68
N GLY A 150 20.68 -1.33 27.38
CA GLY A 150 21.86 -0.74 26.74
C GLY A 150 23.17 -1.29 27.30
N ALA A 151 23.51 -2.55 26.98
CA ALA A 151 24.65 -3.20 27.62
C ALA A 151 26.00 -2.53 27.28
N ALA A 152 26.16 -1.98 26.09
CA ALA A 152 27.25 -1.07 25.81
C ALA A 152 26.94 0.32 26.40
N PHE A 153 25.98 1.04 25.83
CA PHE A 153 25.63 2.38 26.30
C PHE A 153 24.12 2.63 26.37
N ASP A 154 23.72 3.36 27.42
CA ASP A 154 22.43 4.06 27.49
C ASP A 154 22.65 5.55 27.19
N ILE A 155 22.08 6.01 26.08
CA ILE A 155 22.23 7.36 25.53
C ILE A 155 20.93 8.11 25.79
N TYR A 156 20.98 9.16 26.62
CA TYR A 156 19.77 9.85 27.09
C TYR A 156 19.80 11.38 26.93
N GLY A 157 20.77 11.89 26.17
CA GLY A 157 20.86 13.29 25.78
C GLY A 157 22.07 13.55 24.89
N GLY A 158 22.03 14.63 24.11
CA GLY A 158 23.14 15.00 23.21
C GLY A 158 23.20 14.17 21.93
N SER A 159 24.38 14.12 21.32
CA SER A 159 24.65 13.38 20.07
C SER A 159 25.82 12.42 20.26
N THR A 160 25.63 11.16 19.89
CA THR A 160 26.69 10.14 19.91
C THR A 160 26.93 9.59 18.52
N THR A 161 28.19 9.61 18.06
CA THR A 161 28.60 9.12 16.74
C THR A 161 29.59 7.96 16.87
N PHE A 162 29.37 6.90 16.10
CA PHE A 162 30.30 5.79 15.92
C PHE A 162 30.74 5.72 14.46
N THR A 163 32.05 5.79 14.23
CA THR A 163 32.68 5.82 12.91
C THR A 163 33.68 4.68 12.81
N THR A 164 33.46 3.75 11.87
CA THR A 164 34.33 2.58 11.67
C THR A 164 34.51 1.76 12.97
N CYS A 165 33.46 1.66 13.79
CA CYS A 165 33.50 0.96 15.07
C CYS A 165 32.97 -0.48 14.96
N GLU A 166 33.33 -1.31 15.94
CA GLU A 166 32.73 -2.63 16.13
C GLU A 166 31.94 -2.68 17.44
N ILE A 167 30.67 -3.07 17.39
CA ILE A 167 29.79 -3.19 18.56
C ILE A 167 29.28 -4.63 18.61
N SER A 168 29.93 -5.48 19.42
CA SER A 168 29.73 -6.93 19.32
C SER A 168 29.60 -7.70 20.63
N GLY A 169 28.78 -8.75 20.63
CA GLY A 169 28.64 -9.66 21.77
C GLY A 169 28.11 -9.02 23.07
N ASN A 170 27.47 -7.85 22.98
CA ASN A 170 26.88 -7.20 24.15
C ASN A 170 25.51 -7.81 24.46
N ARG A 171 25.16 -7.89 25.74
CA ARG A 171 23.93 -8.54 26.21
C ARG A 171 23.20 -7.72 27.27
N ALA A 172 21.98 -7.28 26.96
CA ALA A 172 21.08 -6.64 27.91
C ALA A 172 19.99 -7.61 28.37
N GLY A 173 19.65 -7.60 29.66
CA GLY A 173 18.58 -8.42 30.23
C GLY A 173 17.18 -7.97 29.80
N LYS A 174 17.03 -6.72 29.34
CA LYS A 174 15.80 -6.18 28.75
C LYS A 174 16.08 -5.62 27.37
N ASN A 175 15.85 -4.33 27.14
CA ASN A 175 15.88 -3.68 25.82
C ASN A 175 17.24 -3.10 25.43
N GLY A 176 17.54 -3.03 24.13
CA GLY A 176 18.77 -2.43 23.62
C GLY A 176 19.96 -3.32 23.93
N GLY A 177 20.03 -4.49 23.29
CA GLY A 177 21.02 -5.52 23.61
C GLY A 177 22.45 -5.00 23.59
N SER A 178 22.73 -3.99 22.75
CA SER A 178 23.91 -3.15 22.88
C SER A 178 23.59 -1.71 23.26
N LEU A 179 22.79 -1.01 22.47
CA LEU A 179 22.55 0.42 22.62
C LEU A 179 21.08 0.71 22.96
N ARG A 180 20.85 1.60 23.93
CA ARG A 180 19.55 2.26 24.12
C ARG A 180 19.67 3.75 23.85
N VAL A 181 18.72 4.32 23.13
CA VAL A 181 18.61 5.76 22.86
C VAL A 181 17.26 6.28 23.30
N ARG A 182 17.24 7.36 24.07
CA ARG A 182 16.03 7.98 24.60
C ARG A 182 16.17 9.47 24.81
N GLY A 183 15.05 10.17 24.93
CA GLY A 183 14.98 11.60 25.17
C GLY A 183 14.82 12.39 23.88
N ASN A 184 14.00 13.44 23.96
CA ASN A 184 13.60 14.23 22.82
C ASN A 184 14.81 14.85 22.12
N GLY A 185 14.99 14.54 20.84
CA GLY A 185 16.08 15.05 20.02
C GLY A 185 17.46 14.44 20.33
N THR A 186 17.56 13.43 21.21
CA THR A 186 18.81 12.69 21.43
C THR A 186 19.20 11.95 20.15
N GLN A 187 20.44 12.13 19.70
CA GLN A 187 20.93 11.57 18.43
C GLN A 187 21.90 10.40 18.64
N LEU A 188 21.65 9.31 17.93
CA LEU A 188 22.62 8.23 17.69
C LEU A 188 22.94 8.18 16.20
N ILE A 189 24.23 8.22 15.87
CA ILE A 189 24.72 8.15 14.49
C ILE A 189 25.71 6.99 14.38
N LEU A 190 25.39 5.99 13.57
CA LEU A 190 26.32 4.95 13.15
C LEU A 190 26.71 5.21 11.70
N GLN A 191 28.02 5.31 11.42
CA GLN A 191 28.49 5.61 10.07
C GLN A 191 29.79 4.91 9.68
N ASP A 192 30.11 5.00 8.40
CA ASP A 192 31.42 4.72 7.80
C ASP A 192 32.00 3.35 8.16
N GLY A 193 31.25 2.29 7.83
CA GLY A 193 31.69 0.91 8.02
C GLY A 193 31.56 0.41 9.46
N THR A 194 30.78 1.08 10.30
CA THR A 194 30.48 0.58 11.65
C THR A 194 29.67 -0.73 11.57
N VAL A 195 30.06 -1.71 12.39
CA VAL A 195 29.44 -3.04 12.44
C VAL A 195 28.82 -3.28 13.81
N VAL A 196 27.54 -3.64 13.86
CA VAL A 196 26.81 -4.02 15.08
C VAL A 196 26.39 -5.48 14.99
N THR A 197 27.08 -6.38 15.71
CA THR A 197 26.95 -7.82 15.46
C THR A 197 26.85 -8.71 16.69
N GLY A 198 26.00 -9.74 16.63
CA GLY A 198 25.92 -10.77 17.67
C GLY A 198 25.50 -10.27 19.05
N ASN A 199 24.80 -9.12 19.12
CA ASN A 199 24.28 -8.58 20.36
C ASN A 199 22.95 -9.24 20.73
N GLN A 200 22.62 -9.25 22.03
CA GLN A 200 21.46 -9.95 22.56
C GLN A 200 20.64 -9.08 23.52
N SER A 201 19.31 -9.05 23.34
CA SER A 201 18.37 -8.44 24.28
C SER A 201 17.46 -9.49 24.91
N GLY A 202 17.16 -9.38 26.20
CA GLY A 202 16.12 -10.18 26.84
C GLY A 202 14.69 -9.69 26.54
N GLU A 203 14.52 -8.48 26.04
CA GLU A 203 13.22 -7.97 25.58
C GLU A 203 13.31 -7.52 24.12
N ARG A 204 13.55 -6.24 23.80
CA ARG A 204 13.44 -5.72 22.43
C ARG A 204 14.69 -5.02 21.93
N GLY A 205 14.90 -5.06 20.61
CA GLY A 205 15.98 -4.33 19.93
C GLY A 205 17.36 -4.83 20.35
N ALA A 206 17.75 -6.01 19.88
CA ALA A 206 19.00 -6.63 20.31
C ALA A 206 20.26 -5.84 19.90
N ALA A 207 20.20 -5.08 18.81
CA ALA A 207 21.22 -4.09 18.50
C ALA A 207 20.89 -2.76 19.19
N ILE A 208 19.75 -2.16 18.82
CA ILE A 208 19.38 -0.80 19.17
C ILE A 208 17.92 -0.75 19.60
N TYR A 209 17.68 -0.10 20.74
CA TYR A 209 16.35 0.25 21.21
C TYR A 209 16.19 1.78 21.27
N ALA A 210 15.34 2.33 20.41
CA ALA A 210 15.11 3.75 20.25
C ALA A 210 13.71 4.13 20.79
N GLN A 211 13.65 5.17 21.61
CA GLN A 211 12.40 5.65 22.21
C GLN A 211 12.39 7.16 22.47
N ASP A 212 11.23 7.68 22.86
CA ASP A 212 11.01 9.03 23.39
C ASP A 212 11.54 10.14 22.48
N GLU A 213 11.08 10.16 21.22
CA GLU A 213 11.46 11.17 20.21
C GLU A 213 12.97 11.25 19.92
N SER A 214 13.72 10.18 20.22
CA SER A 214 15.12 10.07 19.82
C SER A 214 15.26 9.84 18.32
N VAL A 215 16.42 10.22 17.78
CA VAL A 215 16.76 10.12 16.35
C VAL A 215 17.97 9.20 16.19
N THR A 216 17.77 8.09 15.49
CA THR A 216 18.83 7.15 15.14
C THR A 216 19.08 7.16 13.64
N THR A 217 20.33 7.40 13.23
CA THR A 217 20.76 7.38 11.84
C THR A 217 21.84 6.32 11.65
N VAL A 218 21.65 5.43 10.67
CA VAL A 218 22.58 4.35 10.32
C VAL A 218 22.94 4.49 8.85
N THR A 219 24.20 4.78 8.52
CA THR A 219 24.63 5.06 7.14
C THR A 219 25.91 4.30 6.80
N ASN A 220 25.95 3.56 5.69
CA ASN A 220 27.14 2.77 5.31
C ASN A 220 27.58 1.75 6.39
N CYS A 221 26.63 1.07 7.03
CA CYS A 221 26.88 0.19 8.17
C CYS A 221 26.35 -1.23 7.96
N GLU A 222 26.78 -2.16 8.83
CA GLU A 222 26.31 -3.55 8.84
C GLU A 222 25.74 -3.92 10.23
N ILE A 223 24.47 -4.33 10.27
CA ILE A 223 23.74 -4.77 11.47
C ILE A 223 23.43 -6.25 11.34
N LEU A 224 24.23 -7.09 12.00
CA LEU A 224 24.35 -8.51 11.66
C LEU A 224 24.05 -9.43 12.84
N ALA A 225 23.29 -10.51 12.60
CA ALA A 225 23.17 -11.62 13.55
C ALA A 225 22.80 -11.23 15.01
N ASN A 226 22.10 -10.10 15.20
CA ASN A 226 21.61 -9.70 16.51
C ASN A 226 20.35 -10.51 16.83
N THR A 227 20.15 -10.83 18.11
CA THR A 227 19.12 -11.79 18.50
C THR A 227 18.36 -11.32 19.72
N SER A 228 17.03 -11.28 19.65
CA SER A 228 16.17 -11.21 20.83
C SER A 228 15.56 -12.58 21.13
N PRO A 229 16.11 -13.37 22.08
CA PRO A 229 15.62 -14.73 22.32
C PRO A 229 14.21 -14.76 22.90
N THR A 230 13.83 -13.71 23.64
CA THR A 230 12.65 -13.69 24.49
C THR A 230 11.68 -12.55 24.20
N SER A 231 11.95 -11.63 23.26
CA SER A 231 10.91 -10.75 22.69
C SER A 231 11.15 -10.31 21.23
N ASP A 232 10.72 -9.10 20.87
CA ASP A 232 10.49 -8.63 19.50
C ASP A 232 11.68 -7.78 18.98
N GLY A 233 11.80 -7.60 17.66
CA GLY A 233 12.81 -6.72 17.07
C GLY A 233 14.22 -7.29 17.21
N GLY A 234 14.56 -8.26 16.35
CA GLY A 234 15.85 -8.95 16.41
C GLY A 234 17.07 -8.04 16.21
N ALA A 235 16.90 -6.85 15.62
CA ALA A 235 17.94 -5.81 15.61
C ALA A 235 17.43 -4.52 16.26
N PHE A 236 16.33 -3.97 15.74
CA PHE A 236 15.81 -2.66 16.09
C PHE A 236 14.45 -2.79 16.77
N ALA A 237 14.24 -1.92 17.76
CA ALA A 237 12.91 -1.62 18.26
C ALA A 237 12.73 -0.11 18.42
N SER A 238 11.62 0.41 17.90
CA SER A 238 11.30 1.84 17.88
C SER A 238 9.93 2.10 18.51
N VAL A 239 9.89 2.95 19.55
CA VAL A 239 8.67 3.30 20.28
C VAL A 239 8.58 4.80 20.60
N ASN A 240 7.42 5.27 21.07
CA ASN A 240 7.24 6.62 21.62
C ASN A 240 7.78 7.73 20.70
N SER A 241 7.34 7.75 19.44
CA SER A 241 7.74 8.75 18.42
C SER A 241 9.22 8.75 18.05
N ALA A 242 9.98 7.69 18.36
CA ALA A 242 11.36 7.60 17.90
C ALA A 242 11.44 7.52 16.36
N GLN A 243 12.54 8.04 15.82
CA GLN A 243 12.81 8.10 14.40
C GLN A 243 14.06 7.29 14.08
N VAL A 244 13.96 6.33 13.17
CA VAL A 244 15.08 5.51 12.72
C VAL A 244 15.25 5.64 11.22
N THR A 245 16.42 6.06 10.77
CA THR A 245 16.80 6.10 9.36
C THR A 245 17.96 5.14 9.10
N VAL A 246 17.79 4.24 8.13
CA VAL A 246 18.83 3.32 7.67
C VAL A 246 19.08 3.58 6.20
N SER A 247 20.29 4.02 5.86
CA SER A 247 20.69 4.33 4.49
C SER A 247 21.95 3.60 4.08
N ASN A 248 22.06 3.16 2.82
CA ASN A 248 23.29 2.56 2.27
C ASN A 248 23.85 1.40 3.14
N SER A 249 22.99 0.65 3.82
CA SER A 249 23.39 -0.26 4.90
C SER A 249 22.82 -1.66 4.72
N LYS A 250 23.34 -2.62 5.49
CA LYS A 250 22.84 -4.00 5.51
C LYS A 250 22.28 -4.36 6.89
N VAL A 251 21.07 -4.91 6.92
CA VAL A 251 20.46 -5.49 8.12
C VAL A 251 20.20 -6.97 7.83
N ASN A 252 21.14 -7.82 8.26
CA ASN A 252 21.22 -9.20 7.80
C ASN A 252 21.27 -10.23 8.93
N GLY A 253 20.46 -11.28 8.82
CA GLY A 253 20.53 -12.44 9.71
C GLY A 253 20.08 -12.16 11.15
N ASN A 254 19.36 -11.07 11.40
CA ASN A 254 18.86 -10.76 12.74
C ASN A 254 17.62 -11.60 13.04
N SER A 255 17.42 -11.96 14.31
CA SER A 255 16.40 -12.95 14.64
C SER A 255 15.71 -12.77 15.99
N THR A 256 14.52 -13.38 16.09
CA THR A 256 13.86 -13.67 17.37
C THR A 256 13.56 -15.17 17.48
N ILE A 257 13.69 -15.74 18.68
CA ILE A 257 13.65 -17.21 18.88
C ILE A 257 12.35 -17.67 19.61
N GLY A 258 11.44 -16.76 20.00
CA GLY A 258 10.23 -17.10 20.75
C GLY A 258 8.94 -17.24 19.91
N ASP A 259 8.08 -18.21 20.26
CA ASP A 259 6.85 -18.59 19.52
C ASP A 259 5.76 -17.51 19.38
N THR A 260 5.87 -16.39 20.08
CA THR A 260 4.89 -15.29 20.09
C THR A 260 5.50 -13.94 19.69
N LYS A 261 6.72 -13.95 19.15
CA LYS A 261 7.53 -12.76 18.94
C LYS A 261 7.46 -12.29 17.50
N ASN A 262 7.70 -11.00 17.29
CA ASN A 262 7.50 -10.37 16.00
C ASN A 262 8.70 -9.50 15.58
N GLY A 263 8.82 -9.26 14.28
CA GLY A 263 9.84 -8.37 13.73
C GLY A 263 11.25 -8.97 13.79
N GLY A 264 11.60 -9.84 12.84
CA GLY A 264 12.92 -10.49 12.83
C GLY A 264 14.08 -9.49 12.76
N ALA A 265 13.89 -8.34 12.11
CA ALA A 265 14.81 -7.21 12.18
C ALA A 265 14.23 -6.03 12.98
N PHE A 266 13.05 -5.54 12.59
CA PHE A 266 12.43 -4.33 13.11
C PHE A 266 11.12 -4.65 13.81
N TRP A 267 10.98 -4.14 15.02
CA TRP A 267 9.69 -4.02 15.69
C TRP A 267 9.36 -2.54 15.92
N MET A 268 8.19 -2.11 15.45
CA MET A 268 7.73 -0.72 15.54
C MET A 268 6.44 -0.66 16.35
N ALA A 269 6.37 0.29 17.28
CA ALA A 269 5.17 0.60 18.05
C ALA A 269 4.98 2.12 18.27
N GLY A 270 3.79 2.52 18.72
CA GLY A 270 3.43 3.90 19.06
C GLY A 270 3.25 4.80 17.84
N THR A 271 3.95 5.94 17.79
CA THR A 271 3.92 6.93 16.70
C THR A 271 5.28 7.04 16.00
N SER A 272 6.09 5.99 16.09
CA SER A 272 7.46 5.94 15.59
C SER A 272 7.55 5.89 14.07
N ILE A 273 8.58 6.54 13.50
CA ILE A 273 8.86 6.61 12.05
C ILE A 273 10.11 5.79 11.73
N VAL A 274 10.03 4.98 10.68
CA VAL A 274 11.19 4.26 10.13
C VAL A 274 11.35 4.55 8.65
N THR A 275 12.56 4.94 8.24
CA THR A 275 12.93 5.15 6.83
C THR A 275 14.08 4.24 6.45
N ILE A 276 13.91 3.49 5.36
CA ILE A 276 14.91 2.60 4.77
C ILE A 276 15.21 3.10 3.36
N ASP A 277 16.45 3.46 3.08
CA ASP A 277 16.87 3.98 1.79
C ASP A 277 18.13 3.28 1.28
N ASN A 278 18.18 2.93 -0.01
CA ASN A 278 19.33 2.29 -0.65
C ASN A 278 19.99 1.16 0.18
N SER A 279 19.19 0.31 0.84
CA SER A 279 19.66 -0.65 1.84
C SER A 279 19.19 -2.08 1.56
N GLU A 280 19.87 -3.05 2.16
CA GLU A 280 19.54 -4.47 2.06
C GLU A 280 19.07 -5.00 3.42
N ILE A 281 17.80 -5.43 3.50
CA ILE A 281 17.20 -6.06 4.68
C ILE A 281 16.97 -7.53 4.35
N LYS A 282 17.83 -8.41 4.88
CA LYS A 282 17.93 -9.77 4.35
C LYS A 282 18.07 -10.87 5.40
N ASN A 283 17.51 -12.04 5.10
CA ASN A 283 17.66 -13.26 5.90
C ASN A 283 17.30 -13.06 7.38
N ASN A 284 16.44 -12.08 7.70
CA ASN A 284 15.97 -11.87 9.05
C ASN A 284 14.84 -12.85 9.33
N SER A 285 14.78 -13.37 10.54
CA SER A 285 13.90 -14.49 10.87
C SER A 285 13.18 -14.31 12.18
N VAL A 286 11.92 -14.73 12.20
CA VAL A 286 11.06 -14.70 13.38
C VAL A 286 10.26 -16.01 13.43
N LEU A 287 9.93 -16.51 14.62
CA LEU A 287 8.92 -17.55 14.72
C LEU A 287 7.53 -16.97 14.44
N GLY A 288 7.16 -15.84 15.05
CA GLY A 288 5.84 -15.22 14.84
C GLY A 288 5.72 -14.46 13.52
N ARG A 289 5.53 -13.13 13.58
CA ARG A 289 5.09 -12.32 12.43
C ARG A 289 6.13 -11.32 11.97
N GLY A 290 6.16 -11.03 10.66
CA GLY A 290 7.04 -10.02 10.08
C GLY A 290 8.50 -10.45 10.12
N GLY A 291 8.92 -11.32 9.19
CA GLY A 291 10.30 -11.83 9.16
C GLY A 291 11.36 -10.73 9.10
N ALA A 292 11.05 -9.59 8.47
CA ALA A 292 11.85 -8.38 8.58
C ALA A 292 11.19 -7.35 9.51
N PHE A 293 9.97 -6.93 9.19
CA PHE A 293 9.26 -5.82 9.83
C PHE A 293 7.95 -6.30 10.44
N TYR A 294 7.76 -5.95 11.70
CA TYR A 294 6.45 -5.96 12.34
C TYR A 294 6.15 -4.57 12.89
N ALA A 295 5.01 -4.01 12.54
CA ALA A 295 4.63 -2.67 12.99
C ALA A 295 3.21 -2.63 13.56
N GLU A 296 3.11 -2.50 14.90
CA GLU A 296 1.83 -2.42 15.62
C GLU A 296 1.57 -1.01 16.14
N GLY A 297 0.91 -0.18 15.32
CA GLY A 297 0.80 1.24 15.61
C GLY A 297 2.17 1.92 15.46
N GLY A 298 2.28 2.88 14.57
CA GLY A 298 3.53 3.55 14.26
C GLY A 298 3.25 4.38 13.04
N LYS A 299 3.38 5.70 13.13
CA LYS A 299 3.16 6.53 11.95
C LYS A 299 4.36 6.34 11.02
N GLN A 300 4.08 5.98 9.78
CA GLN A 300 4.98 5.89 8.64
C GLN A 300 6.17 4.90 8.70
N LEU A 301 6.11 3.92 7.80
CA LEU A 301 7.27 3.20 7.27
C LEU A 301 7.51 3.66 5.83
N THR A 302 8.73 4.12 5.52
CA THR A 302 9.13 4.46 4.15
C THR A 302 10.27 3.56 3.71
N VAL A 303 10.16 2.95 2.54
CA VAL A 303 11.20 2.12 1.92
C VAL A 303 11.44 2.60 0.48
N THR A 304 12.68 2.99 0.17
CA THR A 304 13.07 3.49 -1.15
C THR A 304 14.34 2.80 -1.65
N ASN A 305 14.39 2.47 -2.94
CA ASN A 305 15.58 1.94 -3.62
C ASN A 305 16.25 0.78 -2.86
N SER A 306 15.46 -0.06 -2.18
CA SER A 306 15.96 -1.03 -1.19
C SER A 306 15.57 -2.46 -1.53
N LYS A 307 16.34 -3.42 -1.02
CA LYS A 307 16.12 -4.86 -1.25
C LYS A 307 15.73 -5.54 0.05
N ILE A 308 14.54 -6.14 0.07
CA ILE A 308 13.96 -6.84 1.22
C ILE A 308 13.82 -8.32 0.86
N THR A 309 14.84 -9.11 1.20
CA THR A 309 15.01 -10.43 0.58
C THR A 309 15.24 -11.58 1.56
N GLY A 310 14.66 -12.75 1.28
CA GLY A 310 14.97 -13.97 2.06
C GLY A 310 14.52 -13.93 3.52
N ASN A 311 13.65 -13.00 3.92
CA ASN A 311 13.18 -12.88 5.30
C ASN A 311 12.08 -13.91 5.56
N LYS A 312 12.01 -14.41 6.80
CA LYS A 312 11.16 -15.56 7.12
C LYS A 312 10.38 -15.38 8.42
N SER A 313 9.09 -15.69 8.36
CA SER A 313 8.31 -16.15 9.51
C SER A 313 8.28 -17.67 9.51
N THR A 314 8.36 -18.34 10.67
CA THR A 314 8.65 -19.79 10.71
C THR A 314 7.75 -20.63 11.63
N LYS A 315 6.78 -20.05 12.34
CA LYS A 315 5.85 -20.80 13.20
C LYS A 315 4.86 -21.65 12.40
N THR A 316 4.93 -22.97 12.58
CA THR A 316 4.16 -23.95 11.81
C THR A 316 2.75 -24.24 12.34
N ASN A 317 2.44 -23.87 13.59
CA ASN A 317 1.15 -24.19 14.25
C ASN A 317 0.10 -23.06 14.12
N GLY A 318 0.22 -22.23 13.08
CA GLY A 318 -0.67 -21.10 12.81
C GLY A 318 -0.22 -19.78 13.47
N GLY A 319 -0.59 -18.66 12.82
CA GLY A 319 -0.37 -17.31 13.32
C GLY A 319 0.91 -16.61 12.83
N ALA A 320 1.71 -17.29 12.00
CA ALA A 320 2.84 -16.69 11.26
C ALA A 320 2.32 -15.93 10.05
N THR A 321 2.55 -14.63 9.99
CA THR A 321 2.06 -13.81 8.88
C THR A 321 3.12 -12.82 8.43
N GLY A 322 3.17 -12.54 7.13
CA GLY A 322 4.11 -11.57 6.55
C GLY A 322 5.54 -12.07 6.58
N GLY A 323 5.96 -12.84 5.57
CA GLY A 323 7.34 -13.36 5.52
C GLY A 323 8.39 -12.24 5.55
N ALA A 324 8.07 -11.06 5.00
CA ALA A 324 8.84 -9.83 5.24
C ALA A 324 8.11 -8.86 6.17
N PHE A 325 6.87 -8.51 5.86
CA PHE A 325 6.13 -7.41 6.47
C PHE A 325 4.81 -7.87 7.08
N ASP A 326 4.57 -7.54 8.34
CA ASP A 326 3.26 -7.70 8.99
C ASP A 326 2.78 -6.38 9.59
N PHE A 327 1.59 -5.96 9.15
CA PHE A 327 0.91 -4.73 9.57
C PHE A 327 -0.45 -5.11 10.17
N PRO A 328 -0.53 -5.43 11.48
CA PRO A 328 -1.77 -5.86 12.13
C PRO A 328 -2.76 -4.73 12.44
N SER A 329 -2.35 -3.46 12.33
CA SER A 329 -3.15 -2.30 12.74
C SER A 329 -2.78 -1.05 11.93
N SER A 330 -3.33 0.12 12.32
CA SER A 330 -3.12 1.39 11.60
C SER A 330 -1.64 1.77 11.47
N ILE A 331 -1.20 1.86 10.22
CA ILE A 331 0.11 2.35 9.79
C ILE A 331 -0.03 2.93 8.38
N VAL A 332 0.82 3.89 8.04
CA VAL A 332 1.04 4.34 6.65
C VAL A 332 2.35 3.71 6.18
N VAL A 333 2.34 3.06 5.02
CA VAL A 333 3.53 2.43 4.45
C VAL A 333 3.70 2.90 3.02
N ASN A 334 4.88 3.43 2.70
CA ASN A 334 5.24 3.88 1.36
C ASN A 334 6.47 3.11 0.88
N ILE A 335 6.33 2.31 -0.17
CA ILE A 335 7.42 1.56 -0.80
C ILE A 335 7.56 2.03 -2.24
N SER A 336 8.71 2.55 -2.63
CA SER A 336 8.87 3.15 -3.97
C SER A 336 10.29 3.05 -4.52
N ASN A 337 10.50 3.61 -5.72
CA ASN A 337 11.80 3.88 -6.33
C ASN A 337 12.67 2.62 -6.55
N ASN A 338 12.22 1.66 -7.35
CA ASN A 338 12.92 0.41 -7.67
C ASN A 338 13.23 -0.46 -6.45
N SER A 339 12.34 -0.49 -5.46
CA SER A 339 12.49 -1.42 -4.34
C SER A 339 12.16 -2.85 -4.78
N GLU A 340 12.88 -3.83 -4.24
CA GLU A 340 12.71 -5.26 -4.54
C GLU A 340 12.33 -6.03 -3.27
N ILE A 341 11.22 -6.77 -3.33
CA ILE A 341 10.73 -7.62 -2.23
C ILE A 341 10.64 -9.06 -2.75
N SER A 342 11.59 -9.91 -2.36
CA SER A 342 11.72 -11.23 -2.96
C SER A 342 12.22 -12.36 -2.07
N GLY A 343 11.83 -13.59 -2.39
CA GLY A 343 12.28 -14.78 -1.67
C GLY A 343 11.86 -14.82 -0.20
N ASN A 344 10.86 -14.03 0.19
CA ASN A 344 10.36 -14.02 1.57
C ASN A 344 9.34 -15.14 1.75
N GLU A 345 9.33 -15.75 2.93
CA GLU A 345 8.61 -17.01 3.18
C GLU A 345 7.82 -16.97 4.50
N THR A 346 6.62 -17.54 4.50
CA THR A 346 5.85 -17.79 5.73
C THR A 346 5.05 -19.10 5.67
N PRO A 347 4.95 -19.88 6.76
CA PRO A 347 4.17 -21.11 6.81
C PRO A 347 2.64 -20.88 6.99
N ASP A 348 2.16 -19.64 6.98
CA ASP A 348 0.72 -19.36 7.05
C ASP A 348 0.34 -18.27 6.01
N ARG A 349 0.19 -16.98 6.34
CA ARG A 349 -0.39 -16.02 5.35
C ARG A 349 0.55 -14.91 4.91
N GLY A 350 0.54 -14.59 3.61
CA GLY A 350 1.25 -13.45 3.04
C GLY A 350 2.77 -13.66 2.94
N GLY A 351 3.24 -14.32 1.87
CA GLY A 351 4.65 -14.66 1.71
C GLY A 351 5.60 -13.45 1.80
N ALA A 352 5.17 -12.30 1.31
CA ALA A 352 5.84 -11.03 1.55
C ALA A 352 5.10 -10.19 2.61
N PHE A 353 3.82 -9.94 2.40
CA PHE A 353 3.03 -8.96 3.14
C PHE A 353 1.78 -9.59 3.77
N SER A 354 1.54 -9.27 5.02
CA SER A 354 0.25 -9.42 5.69
C SER A 354 -0.22 -8.04 6.15
N VAL A 355 -1.28 -7.54 5.50
CA VAL A 355 -1.81 -6.19 5.69
C VAL A 355 -3.20 -6.31 6.31
N ARG A 356 -3.37 -5.80 7.53
CA ARG A 356 -4.59 -5.98 8.28
C ARG A 356 -5.02 -4.72 9.03
N GLY A 357 -6.27 -4.73 9.49
CA GLY A 357 -6.82 -3.57 10.18
C GLY A 357 -6.88 -2.37 9.25
N THR A 358 -6.76 -1.17 9.81
CA THR A 358 -6.82 0.09 9.04
C THR A 358 -5.46 0.51 8.48
N ALA A 359 -4.60 -0.45 8.12
CA ALA A 359 -3.31 -0.17 7.49
C ALA A 359 -3.52 0.41 6.07
N LYS A 360 -2.74 1.45 5.73
CA LYS A 360 -2.69 2.07 4.42
C LYS A 360 -1.31 1.81 3.81
N VAL A 361 -1.25 1.02 2.74
CA VAL A 361 -0.01 0.63 2.08
C VAL A 361 -0.03 1.11 0.63
N SER A 362 0.98 1.89 0.24
CA SER A 362 1.20 2.35 -1.12
C SER A 362 2.53 1.80 -1.62
N ILE A 363 2.50 1.11 -2.77
CA ILE A 363 3.68 0.56 -3.43
C ILE A 363 3.74 1.08 -4.86
N SER A 364 4.83 1.73 -5.24
CA SER A 364 5.04 2.21 -6.61
C SER A 364 6.39 1.80 -7.19
N ASP A 365 6.50 1.71 -8.52
CA ASP A 365 7.79 1.60 -9.24
C ASP A 365 8.70 0.48 -8.69
N SER A 366 8.14 -0.66 -8.33
CA SER A 366 8.82 -1.68 -7.51
C SER A 366 8.47 -3.11 -7.93
N LYS A 367 9.27 -4.07 -7.46
CA LYS A 367 9.14 -5.49 -7.80
C LYS A 367 8.85 -6.35 -6.58
N ILE A 368 7.84 -7.20 -6.66
CA ILE A 368 7.44 -8.15 -5.62
C ILE A 368 7.41 -9.55 -6.23
N PHE A 369 8.49 -10.33 -6.05
CA PHE A 369 8.64 -11.57 -6.80
C PHE A 369 9.22 -12.74 -6.02
N GLY A 370 8.82 -13.95 -6.39
CA GLY A 370 9.37 -15.17 -5.80
C GLY A 370 9.13 -15.31 -4.30
N ASN A 371 8.08 -14.70 -3.75
CA ASN A 371 7.68 -14.87 -2.35
C ASN A 371 6.75 -16.07 -2.23
N SER A 372 6.77 -16.73 -1.06
CA SER A 372 6.01 -17.97 -0.86
C SER A 372 5.27 -18.05 0.48
N SER A 373 4.10 -18.68 0.44
CA SER A 373 3.35 -19.04 1.66
C SER A 373 2.76 -20.44 1.61
N THR A 374 2.60 -21.11 2.76
CA THR A 374 1.86 -22.39 2.78
C THR A 374 0.37 -22.24 3.10
N GLY A 375 -0.06 -21.10 3.64
CA GLY A 375 -1.46 -20.71 3.80
C GLY A 375 -1.93 -19.88 2.60
N ASN A 376 -2.45 -18.67 2.82
CA ASN A 376 -3.07 -17.85 1.76
C ASN A 376 -2.17 -16.67 1.35
N GLY A 377 -2.25 -16.27 0.08
CA GLY A 377 -1.52 -15.11 -0.46
C GLY A 377 -0.02 -15.40 -0.61
N GLY A 378 0.41 -15.78 -1.82
CA GLY A 378 1.83 -16.05 -2.08
C GLY A 378 2.71 -14.81 -1.91
N ALA A 379 2.18 -13.62 -2.23
CA ALA A 379 2.81 -12.35 -1.88
C ALA A 379 2.03 -11.61 -0.78
N PHE A 380 0.73 -11.39 -0.98
CA PHE A 380 -0.09 -10.51 -0.16
C PHE A 380 -1.27 -11.24 0.47
N PHE A 381 -1.45 -11.03 1.77
CA PHE A 381 -2.69 -11.35 2.49
C PHE A 381 -3.31 -10.06 3.04
N LEU A 382 -4.57 -9.80 2.72
CA LEU A 382 -5.34 -8.64 3.17
C LEU A 382 -6.54 -9.13 4.00
N GLU A 383 -6.79 -8.51 5.15
CA GLU A 383 -7.94 -8.81 6.02
C GLU A 383 -8.30 -7.63 6.91
N ALA A 384 -9.59 -7.44 7.22
CA ALA A 384 -10.06 -6.49 8.21
C ALA A 384 -9.84 -5.00 7.87
N THR A 385 -10.29 -4.59 6.68
CA THR A 385 -10.42 -3.21 6.16
C THR A 385 -9.14 -2.44 5.79
N PRO A 386 -8.07 -3.07 5.28
CA PRO A 386 -6.91 -2.33 4.81
C PRO A 386 -7.17 -1.65 3.47
N VAL A 387 -6.32 -0.67 3.16
CA VAL A 387 -6.20 -0.09 1.83
C VAL A 387 -4.81 -0.41 1.28
N LEU A 388 -4.77 -1.10 0.14
CA LEU A 388 -3.53 -1.37 -0.60
C LEU A 388 -3.60 -0.72 -1.98
N LYS A 389 -2.70 0.23 -2.25
CA LYS A 389 -2.51 0.88 -3.56
C LYS A 389 -1.21 0.38 -4.19
N ILE A 390 -1.29 -0.13 -5.41
CA ILE A 390 -0.14 -0.62 -6.19
C ILE A 390 -0.15 0.09 -7.54
N ASP A 391 0.97 0.72 -7.90
CA ASP A 391 1.13 1.44 -9.17
C ASP A 391 2.48 1.16 -9.82
N ASN A 392 2.48 0.95 -11.14
CA ASN A 392 3.72 0.70 -11.91
C ASN A 392 4.63 -0.39 -11.30
N CYS A 393 4.03 -1.52 -10.88
CA CYS A 393 4.75 -2.61 -10.21
C CYS A 393 4.80 -3.89 -11.04
N GLU A 394 5.80 -4.72 -10.74
CA GLU A 394 5.90 -6.10 -11.21
C GLU A 394 5.67 -7.06 -10.03
N ILE A 395 4.57 -7.83 -10.06
CA ILE A 395 4.25 -8.86 -9.06
C ILE A 395 4.35 -10.23 -9.72
N ALA A 396 5.50 -10.88 -9.56
CA ALA A 396 5.87 -12.02 -10.39
C ALA A 396 6.22 -13.29 -9.63
N ASN A 397 5.81 -14.44 -10.16
CA ASN A 397 6.26 -15.76 -9.70
C ASN A 397 6.05 -16.01 -8.20
N ASN A 398 5.06 -15.39 -7.55
CA ASN A 398 4.75 -15.68 -6.16
C ASN A 398 3.94 -16.98 -6.05
N GLU A 399 4.17 -17.75 -4.99
CA GLU A 399 3.67 -19.12 -4.86
C GLU A 399 2.92 -19.32 -3.55
N THR A 400 1.84 -20.09 -3.57
CA THR A 400 1.20 -20.54 -2.34
C THR A 400 0.65 -21.96 -2.38
N LEU A 401 0.61 -22.66 -1.25
CA LEU A 401 -0.06 -23.97 -1.17
C LEU A 401 -1.59 -23.84 -1.03
N SER A 402 -2.15 -22.64 -0.80
CA SER A 402 -3.60 -22.44 -0.66
C SER A 402 -4.21 -21.52 -1.73
N GLN A 403 -4.70 -20.35 -1.35
CA GLN A 403 -5.50 -19.47 -2.21
C GLN A 403 -4.74 -18.19 -2.54
N GLY A 404 -4.89 -17.70 -3.77
CA GLY A 404 -4.30 -16.44 -4.19
C GLY A 404 -2.79 -16.52 -4.40
N GLY A 405 -2.34 -16.99 -5.57
CA GLY A 405 -0.91 -17.12 -5.87
C GLY A 405 -0.11 -15.82 -5.67
N ALA A 406 -0.72 -14.66 -5.93
CA ALA A 406 -0.20 -13.37 -5.52
C ALA A 406 -0.99 -12.79 -4.33
N PHE A 407 -2.31 -12.66 -4.48
CA PHE A 407 -3.17 -11.92 -3.56
C PHE A 407 -4.27 -12.81 -2.99
N SER A 408 -4.41 -12.80 -1.67
CA SER A 408 -5.61 -13.26 -0.97
C SER A 408 -6.22 -12.09 -0.21
N VAL A 409 -7.45 -11.72 -0.54
CA VAL A 409 -8.21 -10.64 0.11
C VAL A 409 -9.41 -11.24 0.82
N ASP A 410 -9.46 -11.16 2.14
CA ASP A 410 -10.54 -11.72 2.97
C ASP A 410 -11.35 -10.60 3.62
N GLY A 411 -12.28 -10.04 2.84
CA GLY A 411 -13.14 -8.94 3.27
C GLY A 411 -14.09 -9.37 4.39
N ASN A 412 -13.97 -8.73 5.55
CA ASN A 412 -14.84 -9.01 6.70
C ASN A 412 -16.28 -8.48 6.48
N ASN A 413 -17.26 -8.98 7.23
CA ASN A 413 -18.69 -8.73 7.08
C ASN A 413 -19.18 -7.31 7.48
N THR A 414 -18.28 -6.34 7.73
CA THR A 414 -18.65 -5.05 8.34
C THR A 414 -18.37 -3.84 7.43
N ILE A 415 -17.17 -3.76 6.84
CA ILE A 415 -16.72 -2.79 5.84
C ILE A 415 -15.70 -3.55 4.98
N GLY A 416 -15.55 -3.19 3.69
CA GLY A 416 -14.74 -3.98 2.78
C GLY A 416 -13.28 -3.59 2.64
N ASP A 417 -12.43 -4.61 2.52
CA ASP A 417 -11.01 -4.47 2.18
C ASP A 417 -10.90 -3.91 0.76
N THR A 418 -9.97 -2.96 0.55
CA THR A 418 -9.85 -2.28 -0.74
C THR A 418 -8.47 -2.42 -1.34
N LEU A 419 -8.43 -2.90 -2.60
CA LEU A 419 -7.21 -3.11 -3.38
C LEU A 419 -7.30 -2.31 -4.68
N TYR A 420 -6.34 -1.42 -4.91
CA TYR A 420 -6.15 -0.69 -6.18
C TYR A 420 -4.85 -1.12 -6.84
N ILE A 421 -4.94 -1.50 -8.12
CA ILE A 421 -3.80 -1.86 -8.95
C ILE A 421 -3.86 -1.06 -10.24
N ARG A 422 -2.77 -0.36 -10.56
CA ARG A 422 -2.66 0.48 -11.75
C ARG A 422 -1.33 0.22 -12.46
N ASN A 423 -1.32 0.31 -13.80
CA ASN A 423 -0.10 0.29 -14.61
C ASN A 423 0.85 -0.88 -14.32
N SER A 424 0.34 -2.01 -13.82
CA SER A 424 1.15 -3.06 -13.21
C SER A 424 1.08 -4.37 -13.96
N THR A 425 2.09 -5.22 -13.77
CA THR A 425 2.14 -6.58 -14.33
C THR A 425 2.09 -7.61 -13.21
N ILE A 426 1.09 -8.49 -13.23
CA ILE A 426 0.89 -9.58 -12.27
C ILE A 426 1.03 -10.89 -13.02
N THR A 427 2.24 -11.49 -12.97
CA THR A 427 2.59 -12.58 -13.87
C THR A 427 3.21 -13.81 -13.24
N GLY A 428 2.90 -15.00 -13.76
CA GLY A 428 3.54 -16.25 -13.35
C GLY A 428 3.26 -16.67 -11.90
N ASN A 429 2.31 -16.02 -11.22
CA ASN A 429 1.94 -16.38 -9.85
C ASN A 429 1.13 -17.67 -9.86
N LYS A 430 1.27 -18.47 -8.81
CA LYS A 430 0.64 -19.79 -8.79
C LYS A 430 0.22 -20.27 -7.42
N THR A 431 -0.88 -21.00 -7.40
CA THR A 431 -1.21 -21.91 -6.29
C THR A 431 -0.71 -23.30 -6.66
N ILE A 432 -0.31 -24.13 -5.69
CA ILE A 432 0.19 -25.48 -5.97
C ILE A 432 -0.42 -26.60 -5.13
N GLY A 433 -1.30 -26.33 -4.15
CA GLY A 433 -1.91 -27.37 -3.31
C GLY A 433 -2.99 -28.23 -4.00
N THR A 434 -3.49 -29.29 -3.34
CA THR A 434 -4.29 -30.36 -3.98
C THR A 434 -5.81 -30.20 -3.99
N SER A 435 -6.40 -29.39 -3.11
CA SER A 435 -7.86 -29.32 -2.96
C SER A 435 -8.36 -27.93 -2.57
N ASN A 436 -9.50 -27.53 -3.15
CA ASN A 436 -10.19 -26.24 -2.94
C ASN A 436 -9.26 -25.03 -3.18
N LYS A 437 -8.44 -25.10 -4.24
CA LYS A 437 -7.42 -24.08 -4.54
C LYS A 437 -7.94 -23.10 -5.57
N GLN A 438 -7.81 -21.83 -5.27
CA GLN A 438 -8.51 -20.79 -6.03
C GLN A 438 -7.62 -19.59 -6.26
N GLY A 439 -7.76 -18.97 -7.43
CA GLY A 439 -7.10 -17.71 -7.75
C GLY A 439 -5.61 -17.87 -8.03
N GLY A 440 -5.25 -18.24 -9.26
CA GLY A 440 -3.84 -18.37 -9.66
C GLY A 440 -3.04 -17.10 -9.41
N ALA A 441 -3.66 -15.92 -9.57
CA ALA A 441 -3.15 -14.66 -9.02
C ALA A 441 -3.98 -14.16 -7.84
N PHE A 442 -5.30 -14.05 -7.99
CA PHE A 442 -6.18 -13.36 -7.04
C PHE A 442 -7.25 -14.29 -6.49
N TYR A 443 -7.33 -14.37 -5.16
CA TYR A 443 -8.49 -14.89 -4.44
C TYR A 443 -9.14 -13.75 -3.65
N LEU A 444 -10.39 -13.44 -3.96
CA LEU A 444 -11.16 -12.33 -3.40
C LEU A 444 -12.39 -12.89 -2.68
N LYS A 445 -12.54 -12.62 -1.39
CA LYS A 445 -13.62 -13.18 -0.58
C LYS A 445 -14.34 -12.08 0.20
N GLY A 446 -15.60 -12.36 0.52
CA GLY A 446 -16.39 -11.57 1.45
C GLY A 446 -16.72 -10.20 0.89
N ILE A 447 -16.81 -9.17 1.74
CA ILE A 447 -17.07 -7.80 1.28
C ILE A 447 -15.70 -7.22 0.88
N SER A 448 -15.13 -7.60 -0.26
CA SER A 448 -13.88 -7.01 -0.75
C SER A 448 -14.14 -6.22 -2.02
N SER A 449 -13.38 -5.14 -2.25
CA SER A 449 -13.42 -4.35 -3.47
C SER A 449 -12.04 -4.24 -4.10
N THR A 450 -11.89 -4.81 -5.29
CA THR A 450 -10.65 -4.80 -6.05
C THR A 450 -10.85 -4.04 -7.34
N TYR A 451 -9.95 -3.11 -7.62
CA TYR A 451 -9.92 -2.31 -8.84
C TYR A 451 -8.59 -2.51 -9.56
N VAL A 452 -8.65 -2.86 -10.84
CA VAL A 452 -7.49 -3.11 -11.70
C VAL A 452 -7.60 -2.23 -12.92
N TYR A 453 -6.64 -1.34 -13.14
CA TYR A 453 -6.61 -0.38 -14.25
C TYR A 453 -5.34 -0.52 -15.07
N ASN A 454 -5.46 -0.47 -16.39
CA ASN A 454 -4.32 -0.43 -17.32
C ASN A 454 -3.20 -1.43 -16.95
N SER A 455 -3.57 -2.65 -16.59
CA SER A 455 -2.64 -3.63 -16.02
C SER A 455 -2.67 -4.94 -16.80
N GLU A 456 -1.59 -5.71 -16.70
CA GLU A 456 -1.49 -7.05 -17.28
C GLU A 456 -1.53 -8.13 -16.20
N ILE A 457 -2.43 -9.09 -16.34
CA ILE A 457 -2.55 -10.27 -15.49
C ILE A 457 -2.30 -11.47 -16.36
N SER A 458 -1.09 -12.03 -16.30
CA SER A 458 -0.65 -13.02 -17.27
C SER A 458 0.01 -14.27 -16.72
N ASN A 459 -0.11 -15.40 -17.42
CA ASN A 459 0.62 -16.63 -17.11
C ASN A 459 0.42 -17.18 -15.68
N ASN A 460 -0.63 -16.76 -14.97
CA ASN A 460 -0.91 -17.22 -13.61
C ASN A 460 -1.59 -18.60 -13.64
N LYS A 461 -1.33 -19.43 -12.62
CA LYS A 461 -1.69 -20.86 -12.66
C LYS A 461 -2.32 -21.35 -11.35
N THR A 462 -3.36 -22.17 -11.45
CA THR A 462 -4.00 -22.81 -10.29
C THR A 462 -4.42 -24.25 -10.59
N PRO A 463 -4.19 -25.23 -9.70
CA PRO A 463 -4.59 -26.63 -9.88
C PRO A 463 -6.11 -26.83 -9.91
N ASP A 464 -6.90 -25.86 -9.43
CA ASP A 464 -8.35 -25.99 -9.33
C ASP A 464 -9.07 -24.83 -10.04
N ARG A 465 -9.39 -23.69 -9.40
CA ARG A 465 -10.26 -22.67 -10.04
C ARG A 465 -9.68 -21.28 -10.18
N GLY A 466 -10.06 -20.58 -11.24
CA GLY A 466 -9.80 -19.15 -11.43
C GLY A 466 -8.33 -18.87 -11.75
N GLY A 467 -7.89 -19.17 -12.99
CA GLY A 467 -6.49 -19.08 -13.39
C GLY A 467 -5.86 -17.71 -13.13
N ALA A 468 -6.63 -16.64 -13.31
CA ALA A 468 -6.27 -15.30 -12.88
C ALA A 468 -6.99 -14.93 -11.57
N PHE A 469 -8.31 -14.95 -11.59
CA PHE A 469 -9.18 -14.46 -10.53
C PHE A 469 -10.14 -15.55 -10.04
N SER A 470 -10.34 -15.62 -8.73
CA SER A 470 -11.44 -16.32 -8.09
C SER A 470 -12.11 -15.40 -7.09
N THR A 471 -13.44 -15.25 -7.18
CA THR A 471 -14.23 -14.45 -6.25
C THR A 471 -15.23 -15.31 -5.48
N GLU A 472 -15.42 -15.07 -4.19
CA GLU A 472 -16.34 -15.82 -3.33
C GLU A 472 -17.16 -14.88 -2.43
N GLY A 473 -18.42 -15.24 -2.17
CA GLY A 473 -19.28 -14.49 -1.25
C GLY A 473 -19.85 -13.23 -1.90
N THR A 474 -19.43 -12.05 -1.47
CA THR A 474 -19.97 -10.74 -1.90
C THR A 474 -18.89 -9.88 -2.57
N ALA A 475 -17.80 -10.50 -3.04
CA ALA A 475 -16.63 -9.78 -3.50
C ALA A 475 -16.94 -8.97 -4.76
N LYS A 476 -16.33 -7.80 -4.89
CA LYS A 476 -16.43 -6.90 -6.04
C LYS A 476 -15.08 -6.82 -6.74
N LEU A 477 -15.06 -7.19 -8.01
CA LEU A 477 -13.90 -7.06 -8.87
C LEU A 477 -14.26 -6.13 -10.03
N ASN A 478 -13.49 -5.06 -10.21
CA ASN A 478 -13.63 -4.14 -11.32
C ASN A 478 -12.32 -4.09 -12.10
N VAL A 479 -12.38 -4.37 -13.40
CA VAL A 479 -11.22 -4.41 -14.29
C VAL A 479 -11.45 -3.47 -15.46
N TYR A 480 -10.51 -2.57 -15.70
CA TYR A 480 -10.60 -1.52 -16.71
C TYR A 480 -9.34 -1.50 -17.57
N ASP A 481 -9.52 -1.43 -18.89
CA ASP A 481 -8.46 -1.24 -19.88
C ASP A 481 -7.25 -2.17 -19.69
N SER A 482 -7.52 -3.39 -19.26
CA SER A 482 -6.49 -4.32 -18.78
C SER A 482 -6.39 -5.56 -19.66
N LYS A 483 -5.27 -6.26 -19.55
CA LYS A 483 -4.97 -7.48 -20.31
C LYS A 483 -4.97 -8.69 -19.38
N ILE A 484 -5.80 -9.68 -19.66
CA ILE A 484 -5.87 -10.95 -18.94
C ILE A 484 -5.40 -12.05 -19.90
N LEU A 485 -4.13 -12.43 -19.80
CA LEU A 485 -3.44 -13.20 -20.84
C LEU A 485 -2.92 -14.56 -20.35
N ASN A 486 -3.20 -15.64 -21.09
CA ASN A 486 -2.51 -16.92 -20.88
C ASN A 486 -2.59 -17.51 -19.45
N ASN A 487 -3.60 -17.13 -18.67
CA ASN A 487 -3.81 -17.70 -17.34
C ASN A 487 -4.39 -19.11 -17.46
N THR A 488 -4.06 -19.99 -16.52
CA THR A 488 -4.41 -21.41 -16.61
C THR A 488 -5.01 -21.95 -15.31
N ALA A 489 -6.18 -22.55 -15.42
CA ALA A 489 -6.77 -23.39 -14.38
C ALA A 489 -6.85 -24.85 -14.85
N TYR A 490 -6.87 -25.81 -13.92
CA TYR A 490 -6.99 -27.23 -14.27
C TYR A 490 -8.36 -27.85 -13.96
N SER A 491 -9.26 -27.13 -13.26
CA SER A 491 -10.63 -27.57 -12.96
C SER A 491 -11.68 -26.62 -13.53
N LYS A 492 -11.77 -25.36 -13.07
CA LYS A 492 -12.80 -24.39 -13.51
C LYS A 492 -12.23 -22.97 -13.70
N GLY A 493 -12.90 -22.14 -14.51
CA GLY A 493 -12.56 -20.72 -14.65
C GLY A 493 -11.14 -20.47 -15.16
N GLY A 494 -10.88 -20.71 -16.45
CA GLY A 494 -9.54 -20.58 -17.04
C GLY A 494 -8.87 -19.23 -16.79
N ALA A 495 -9.68 -18.17 -16.74
CA ALA A 495 -9.30 -16.87 -16.21
C ALA A 495 -10.08 -16.52 -14.94
N PHE A 496 -11.40 -16.69 -14.95
CA PHE A 496 -12.30 -16.22 -13.89
C PHE A 496 -13.17 -17.34 -13.31
N GLU A 497 -13.15 -17.48 -12.00
CA GLU A 497 -14.18 -18.17 -11.22
C GLU A 497 -14.97 -17.13 -10.40
N VAL A 498 -16.30 -17.14 -10.52
CA VAL A 498 -17.18 -16.18 -9.84
C VAL A 498 -18.24 -16.92 -9.03
N GLU A 499 -18.04 -16.98 -7.71
CA GLU A 499 -18.89 -17.72 -6.79
C GLU A 499 -19.76 -16.81 -5.90
N GLY A 500 -20.90 -17.33 -5.45
CA GLY A 500 -21.78 -16.67 -4.49
C GLY A 500 -22.59 -15.51 -5.10
N THR A 501 -22.61 -14.38 -4.41
CA THR A 501 -23.24 -13.11 -4.82
C THR A 501 -22.22 -12.09 -5.33
N SER A 502 -21.02 -12.54 -5.69
CA SER A 502 -19.93 -11.67 -6.14
C SER A 502 -20.32 -10.90 -7.40
N THR A 503 -19.74 -9.71 -7.57
CA THR A 503 -19.91 -8.86 -8.74
C THR A 503 -18.58 -8.69 -9.45
N VAL A 504 -18.56 -8.99 -10.75
CA VAL A 504 -17.38 -8.80 -11.60
C VAL A 504 -17.76 -7.88 -12.75
N ASN A 505 -17.06 -6.75 -12.86
CA ASN A 505 -17.24 -5.79 -13.93
C ASN A 505 -15.93 -5.67 -14.73
N ILE A 506 -16.01 -5.76 -16.05
CA ILE A 506 -14.86 -5.71 -16.96
C ILE A 506 -15.16 -4.73 -18.09
N TYR A 507 -14.31 -3.74 -18.26
CA TYR A 507 -14.47 -2.65 -19.24
C TYR A 507 -13.22 -2.49 -20.10
N GLY A 508 -13.40 -2.27 -21.41
CA GLY A 508 -12.31 -1.86 -22.31
C GLY A 508 -11.13 -2.84 -22.40
N SER A 509 -11.31 -4.11 -22.02
CA SER A 509 -10.20 -5.01 -21.70
C SER A 509 -9.95 -6.06 -22.80
N LEU A 510 -8.82 -6.77 -22.68
CA LEU A 510 -8.45 -7.90 -23.54
C LEU A 510 -8.31 -9.18 -22.72
N ILE A 511 -9.07 -10.21 -23.05
CA ILE A 511 -9.03 -11.53 -22.44
C ILE A 511 -8.58 -12.54 -23.50
N LYS A 512 -7.31 -12.92 -23.47
CA LYS A 512 -6.68 -13.69 -24.55
C LYS A 512 -5.85 -14.89 -24.08
N GLY A 513 -5.97 -16.02 -24.77
CA GLY A 513 -5.10 -17.19 -24.56
C GLY A 513 -5.26 -17.90 -23.21
N ASN A 514 -6.24 -17.49 -22.39
CA ASN A 514 -6.50 -18.15 -21.11
C ASN A 514 -7.02 -19.56 -21.36
N SER A 515 -6.63 -20.49 -20.49
CA SER A 515 -6.87 -21.90 -20.75
C SER A 515 -7.36 -22.67 -19.55
N ILE A 516 -8.22 -23.66 -19.81
CA ILE A 516 -8.44 -24.77 -18.89
C ILE A 516 -7.77 -25.98 -19.48
N ARG A 517 -6.76 -26.52 -18.80
CA ARG A 517 -6.02 -27.69 -19.28
C ARG A 517 -6.30 -28.88 -18.38
N THR A 518 -6.49 -30.07 -18.96
CA THR A 518 -6.61 -31.33 -18.21
C THR A 518 -5.31 -32.16 -18.26
N ALA A 519 -4.21 -31.60 -18.79
CA ALA A 519 -2.90 -32.26 -18.92
C ALA A 519 -1.75 -31.23 -18.87
N VAL A 520 -0.60 -31.64 -18.33
CA VAL A 520 0.63 -30.84 -18.16
C VAL A 520 1.54 -31.03 -19.37
N LYS A 521 2.41 -30.05 -19.67
CA LYS A 521 3.49 -30.17 -20.64
C LYS A 521 4.84 -30.35 -19.93
N ASP A 522 5.73 -31.20 -20.43
CA ASP A 522 7.12 -31.34 -19.93
C ASP A 522 7.98 -30.10 -20.23
N GLU A 523 9.23 -30.12 -19.76
CA GLU A 523 10.24 -29.05 -19.98
C GLU A 523 10.52 -28.79 -21.47
N ASP A 524 10.19 -29.74 -22.35
CA ASP A 524 10.31 -29.66 -23.81
C ASP A 524 8.97 -29.28 -24.51
N GLY A 525 7.89 -29.06 -23.76
CA GLY A 525 6.58 -28.66 -24.27
C GLY A 525 5.64 -29.79 -24.70
N ASN A 526 5.97 -31.06 -24.44
CA ASN A 526 5.15 -32.24 -24.78
C ASN A 526 4.14 -32.57 -23.69
N PHE A 527 2.92 -32.95 -24.08
CA PHE A 527 1.86 -33.32 -23.12
C PHE A 527 2.21 -34.61 -22.36
N ILE A 528 2.37 -34.51 -21.03
CA ILE A 528 2.44 -35.68 -20.14
C ILE A 528 1.04 -35.92 -19.55
N LEU A 529 0.40 -36.99 -20.01
CA LEU A 529 -0.64 -37.69 -19.26
C LEU A 529 0.05 -38.87 -18.60
N ASN A 530 0.18 -38.88 -17.27
CA ASN A 530 0.50 -40.12 -16.58
C ASN A 530 -0.70 -41.08 -16.73
N ALA A 531 -0.43 -42.38 -16.87
CA ALA A 531 -1.43 -43.44 -17.05
C ALA A 531 -2.52 -43.47 -15.96
N ASP A 532 -2.31 -42.74 -14.85
CA ASP A 532 -3.16 -42.68 -13.68
C ASP A 532 -4.00 -41.39 -13.59
N SER A 533 -4.11 -40.60 -14.67
CA SER A 533 -4.94 -39.37 -14.69
C SER A 533 -4.50 -38.35 -13.62
N LYS A 534 -3.20 -38.05 -13.52
CA LYS A 534 -2.67 -37.12 -12.52
C LYS A 534 -1.81 -36.00 -13.10
N ILE A 535 -2.01 -34.76 -12.65
CA ILE A 535 -1.30 -33.54 -13.10
C ILE A 535 -0.12 -33.26 -12.17
N GLN A 536 1.09 -33.13 -12.73
CA GLN A 536 2.31 -32.73 -12.00
C GLN A 536 2.53 -31.21 -12.05
N ILE A 537 2.56 -30.56 -10.90
CA ILE A 537 2.92 -29.14 -10.79
C ILE A 537 4.19 -29.03 -9.94
N TYR A 538 5.15 -28.29 -10.47
CA TYR A 538 6.44 -28.07 -9.82
C TYR A 538 6.40 -26.83 -8.94
N GLY A 539 6.94 -26.96 -7.73
CA GLY A 539 7.27 -25.82 -6.89
C GLY A 539 8.37 -24.97 -7.50
N GLN A 540 8.63 -23.78 -6.96
CA GLN A 540 9.76 -22.94 -7.38
C GLN A 540 11.12 -23.62 -7.22
N ASP A 541 11.25 -24.56 -6.27
CA ASP A 541 12.46 -25.33 -6.01
C ASP A 541 12.67 -26.51 -6.98
N GLY A 542 11.82 -26.63 -8.01
CA GLY A 542 11.85 -27.73 -8.97
C GLY A 542 11.38 -29.06 -8.39
N THR A 543 10.96 -29.11 -7.13
CA THR A 543 10.42 -30.33 -6.55
C THR A 543 9.05 -30.62 -7.17
N THR A 544 8.84 -31.88 -7.54
CA THR A 544 7.53 -32.39 -7.95
C THR A 544 6.66 -32.44 -6.70
N LEU A 545 5.96 -31.35 -6.40
CA LEU A 545 5.20 -31.28 -5.18
C LEU A 545 3.93 -32.12 -5.28
N LEU A 546 3.20 -32.10 -6.40
CA LEU A 546 1.85 -32.68 -6.41
C LEU A 546 1.41 -33.33 -7.71
N VAL A 547 0.55 -34.34 -7.51
CA VAL A 547 -0.07 -35.29 -8.42
C VAL A 547 -1.57 -35.08 -8.23
N ALA A 548 -2.17 -34.08 -8.89
CA ALA A 548 -3.60 -33.79 -8.71
C ALA A 548 -4.42 -34.87 -9.42
N ASP A 549 -5.32 -35.54 -8.72
CA ASP A 549 -6.26 -36.49 -9.31
C ASP A 549 -7.16 -35.74 -10.32
N ASN A 550 -7.05 -36.07 -11.60
CA ASN A 550 -8.00 -35.70 -12.66
C ASN A 550 -9.29 -36.54 -12.53
N THR A 551 -9.72 -36.81 -11.29
CA THR A 551 -11.00 -37.46 -10.98
C THR A 551 -12.16 -36.49 -11.16
N GLY A 552 -11.89 -35.18 -11.18
CA GLY A 552 -12.77 -34.18 -11.74
C GLY A 552 -12.51 -34.06 -13.25
N ALA A 553 -13.17 -34.87 -14.06
CA ALA A 553 -13.36 -34.61 -15.49
C ALA A 553 -14.25 -33.35 -15.71
N GLY A 554 -14.00 -32.27 -14.96
CA GLY A 554 -14.90 -31.17 -14.72
C GLY A 554 -14.93 -30.20 -15.89
N ASN A 555 -16.13 -29.97 -16.43
CA ASN A 555 -16.76 -28.67 -16.33
C ASN A 555 -15.78 -27.48 -16.36
N GLY A 556 -15.54 -26.86 -17.52
CA GLY A 556 -14.57 -25.77 -17.57
C GLY A 556 -14.78 -24.80 -18.72
N ALA A 557 -14.86 -23.50 -18.40
CA ALA A 557 -14.77 -22.43 -19.39
C ALA A 557 -13.89 -21.26 -18.89
N VAL A 558 -13.54 -20.32 -19.77
CA VAL A 558 -12.75 -19.12 -19.39
C VAL A 558 -13.37 -18.40 -18.19
N PHE A 559 -14.69 -18.28 -18.20
CA PHE A 559 -15.53 -17.81 -17.11
C PHE A 559 -16.36 -18.98 -16.56
N ALA A 560 -16.27 -19.20 -15.25
CA ALA A 560 -17.14 -20.12 -14.55
C ALA A 560 -17.88 -19.39 -13.43
N THR A 561 -19.18 -19.65 -13.30
CA THR A 561 -20.04 -18.97 -12.32
C THR A 561 -20.86 -19.97 -11.50
N THR A 562 -20.87 -19.81 -10.18
CA THR A 562 -21.68 -20.60 -9.22
C THR A 562 -22.40 -19.67 -8.24
N GLY A 563 -23.55 -20.08 -7.70
CA GLY A 563 -24.43 -19.22 -6.91
C GLY A 563 -25.26 -18.24 -7.75
N THR A 564 -25.39 -16.99 -7.27
CA THR A 564 -26.16 -15.90 -7.90
C THR A 564 -25.32 -14.67 -8.24
N PRO A 565 -24.18 -14.80 -8.93
CA PRO A 565 -23.27 -13.68 -9.17
C PRO A 565 -23.83 -12.72 -10.22
N THR A 566 -23.18 -11.55 -10.32
CA THR A 566 -23.35 -10.60 -11.42
C THR A 566 -22.05 -10.51 -12.20
N LEU A 567 -22.11 -10.71 -13.51
CA LEU A 567 -20.99 -10.53 -14.42
C LEU A 567 -21.37 -9.51 -15.50
N TYR A 568 -20.61 -8.44 -15.59
CA TYR A 568 -20.80 -7.39 -16.59
C TYR A 568 -19.50 -7.19 -17.37
N VAL A 569 -19.58 -7.33 -18.70
CA VAL A 569 -18.45 -7.21 -19.61
C VAL A 569 -18.83 -6.24 -20.71
N GLU A 570 -18.08 -5.16 -20.83
CA GLU A 570 -18.32 -4.10 -21.81
C GLU A 570 -17.06 -3.68 -22.58
N GLY A 571 -17.19 -3.40 -23.87
CA GLY A 571 -16.09 -2.87 -24.69
C GLY A 571 -14.85 -3.79 -24.74
N THR A 572 -15.05 -5.09 -24.50
CA THR A 572 -13.96 -6.03 -24.21
C THR A 572 -13.81 -7.05 -25.34
N SER A 573 -12.57 -7.47 -25.61
CA SER A 573 -12.27 -8.54 -26.56
C SER A 573 -11.92 -9.85 -25.85
N ILE A 574 -12.67 -10.92 -26.12
CA ILE A 574 -12.46 -12.27 -25.58
C ILE A 574 -12.05 -13.18 -26.73
N ILE A 575 -10.74 -13.40 -26.90
CA ILE A 575 -10.22 -14.06 -28.10
C ILE A 575 -9.20 -15.16 -27.82
N GLU A 576 -9.15 -16.17 -28.68
CA GLU A 576 -8.10 -17.22 -28.67
C GLU A 576 -7.97 -17.97 -27.33
N ASN A 577 -9.01 -17.99 -26.51
CA ASN A 577 -9.00 -18.74 -25.27
C ASN A 577 -9.34 -20.22 -25.53
N GLU A 578 -8.83 -21.11 -24.68
CA GLU A 578 -8.95 -22.55 -24.85
C GLU A 578 -9.62 -23.24 -23.67
N SER A 579 -10.54 -24.15 -23.92
CA SER A 579 -11.07 -25.04 -22.89
C SER A 579 -10.93 -26.50 -23.27
N TYR A 580 -10.38 -27.30 -22.35
CA TYR A 580 -10.39 -28.76 -22.41
C TYR A 580 -11.43 -29.38 -21.47
N GLY A 581 -12.32 -28.57 -20.87
CA GLY A 581 -13.41 -29.02 -20.01
C GLY A 581 -14.59 -29.62 -20.78
N GLU A 582 -15.41 -30.40 -20.09
CA GLU A 582 -16.60 -31.05 -20.69
C GLU A 582 -17.71 -30.05 -20.98
N HIS A 583 -17.90 -29.05 -20.11
CA HIS A 583 -18.95 -28.03 -20.20
C HIS A 583 -18.39 -26.63 -20.42
N GLY A 584 -18.93 -25.91 -21.41
CA GLY A 584 -18.56 -24.52 -21.71
C GLY A 584 -17.20 -24.40 -22.43
N GLY A 585 -17.05 -23.35 -23.24
CA GLY A 585 -15.78 -22.97 -23.85
C GLY A 585 -15.34 -21.61 -23.34
N ILE A 586 -16.22 -20.62 -23.47
CA ILE A 586 -16.08 -19.28 -22.90
C ILE A 586 -16.76 -19.17 -21.55
N MET A 587 -18.00 -19.66 -21.44
CA MET A 587 -18.75 -19.55 -20.20
C MET A 587 -19.38 -20.87 -19.77
N GLN A 588 -19.33 -21.10 -18.46
CA GLN A 588 -20.08 -22.13 -17.77
C GLN A 588 -20.81 -21.51 -16.57
N SER A 589 -22.12 -21.71 -16.49
CA SER A 589 -22.96 -21.28 -15.37
C SER A 589 -23.66 -22.49 -14.76
N ASP A 590 -23.32 -22.84 -13.52
CA ASP A 590 -23.84 -24.03 -12.83
C ASP A 590 -25.11 -23.77 -12.00
N ASP A 591 -25.31 -22.53 -11.52
CA ASP A 591 -26.46 -22.11 -10.72
C ASP A 591 -27.17 -20.90 -11.36
N LYS A 592 -28.05 -20.18 -10.65
CA LYS A 592 -28.87 -19.05 -11.12
C LYS A 592 -28.13 -17.71 -10.99
N PRO A 593 -27.28 -17.29 -11.94
CA PRO A 593 -26.68 -15.95 -11.89
C PRO A 593 -27.78 -14.89 -11.91
N THR A 594 -27.54 -13.79 -11.19
CA THR A 594 -28.49 -12.67 -11.14
C THR A 594 -28.57 -12.01 -12.52
N ALA A 595 -27.42 -11.70 -13.10
CA ALA A 595 -27.30 -11.21 -14.47
C ALA A 595 -25.90 -11.47 -15.03
N VAL A 596 -25.82 -11.81 -16.31
CA VAL A 596 -24.58 -11.90 -17.09
C VAL A 596 -24.77 -11.07 -18.35
N SER A 597 -23.95 -10.06 -18.57
CA SER A 597 -24.08 -9.18 -19.74
C SER A 597 -22.77 -9.03 -20.48
N PHE A 598 -22.81 -9.24 -21.79
CA PHE A 598 -21.78 -8.88 -22.74
C PHE A 598 -22.34 -7.74 -23.60
N ILE A 599 -21.66 -6.60 -23.58
CA ILE A 599 -22.09 -5.37 -24.23
C ILE A 599 -20.92 -4.82 -25.05
N ASN A 600 -21.14 -4.41 -26.30
CA ASN A 600 -20.06 -3.88 -27.16
C ASN A 600 -18.81 -4.80 -27.16
N THR A 601 -19.03 -6.12 -27.13
CA THR A 601 -18.00 -7.12 -26.84
C THR A 601 -17.73 -7.97 -28.08
N THR A 602 -16.47 -8.33 -28.32
CA THR A 602 -16.07 -9.27 -29.39
C THR A 602 -15.60 -10.57 -28.78
N ILE A 603 -16.23 -11.68 -29.16
CA ILE A 603 -15.96 -13.04 -28.68
C ILE A 603 -15.62 -13.92 -29.89
N ALA A 604 -14.33 -14.09 -30.16
CA ALA A 604 -13.88 -14.70 -31.40
C ALA A 604 -12.71 -15.67 -31.28
N ASN A 605 -12.64 -16.65 -32.19
CA ASN A 605 -11.52 -17.59 -32.31
C ASN A 605 -11.22 -18.41 -31.04
N ASN A 606 -12.18 -18.53 -30.13
CA ASN A 606 -12.03 -19.35 -28.92
C ASN A 606 -12.29 -20.82 -29.25
N LYS A 607 -11.60 -21.72 -28.55
CA LYS A 607 -11.61 -23.15 -28.86
C LYS A 607 -11.99 -23.98 -27.64
N LYS A 608 -12.97 -24.85 -27.81
CA LYS A 608 -13.24 -25.95 -26.88
C LYS A 608 -12.80 -27.26 -27.53
N TRP A 609 -12.06 -28.09 -26.81
CA TRP A 609 -11.43 -29.30 -27.38
C TRP A 609 -12.19 -30.60 -27.06
N ARG A 610 -12.80 -30.74 -25.88
CA ARG A 610 -13.59 -31.94 -25.52
C ARG A 610 -15.00 -31.91 -26.10
N SER A 611 -15.46 -33.10 -26.51
CA SER A 611 -16.84 -33.37 -26.95
C SER A 611 -17.82 -33.20 -25.79
N GLY A 612 -18.99 -32.61 -26.02
CA GLY A 612 -20.08 -32.59 -25.03
C GLY A 612 -21.04 -31.41 -25.12
N ASP A 613 -20.52 -30.17 -25.28
CA ASP A 613 -21.28 -28.92 -25.07
C ASP A 613 -20.79 -27.70 -25.87
N SER A 614 -21.61 -26.65 -25.88
CA SER A 614 -21.44 -25.33 -26.53
C SER A 614 -20.39 -24.42 -25.87
N MET A 615 -20.03 -23.32 -26.55
CA MET A 615 -19.11 -22.31 -26.00
C MET A 615 -19.70 -21.59 -24.78
N PHE A 616 -21.02 -21.37 -24.75
CA PHE A 616 -21.76 -20.90 -23.59
C PHE A 616 -22.64 -22.03 -23.07
N PHE A 617 -22.33 -22.52 -21.86
CA PHE A 617 -23.08 -23.56 -21.17
C PHE A 617 -23.87 -22.95 -20.01
N LEU A 618 -25.19 -22.79 -20.22
CA LEU A 618 -26.08 -22.07 -19.31
C LEU A 618 -27.01 -23.08 -18.61
N ASN A 619 -26.60 -23.54 -17.43
CA ASN A 619 -27.26 -24.61 -16.68
C ASN A 619 -28.00 -24.11 -15.41
N GLY A 620 -28.26 -22.80 -15.35
CA GLY A 620 -28.82 -22.12 -14.19
C GLY A 620 -30.30 -21.78 -14.31
N PRO A 621 -31.22 -22.40 -13.55
CA PRO A 621 -32.64 -22.10 -13.67
C PRO A 621 -32.94 -20.65 -13.24
N GLY A 622 -33.36 -19.79 -14.18
CA GLY A 622 -33.82 -18.43 -13.88
C GLY A 622 -32.81 -17.29 -14.04
N GLY A 623 -31.61 -17.53 -14.58
CA GLY A 623 -30.62 -16.48 -14.84
C GLY A 623 -30.92 -15.67 -16.11
N THR A 624 -30.42 -14.43 -16.20
CA THR A 624 -30.53 -13.57 -17.39
C THR A 624 -29.16 -13.37 -18.05
N PHE A 625 -29.08 -13.66 -19.35
CA PHE A 625 -27.89 -13.50 -20.17
C PHE A 625 -28.18 -12.49 -21.28
N ASN A 626 -27.39 -11.43 -21.37
CA ASN A 626 -27.55 -10.37 -22.35
C ASN A 626 -26.34 -10.34 -23.29
N PHE A 627 -26.62 -10.31 -24.58
CA PHE A 627 -25.68 -10.05 -25.66
C PHE A 627 -26.21 -8.81 -26.39
N ILE A 628 -25.57 -7.67 -26.17
CA ILE A 628 -25.99 -6.38 -26.71
C ILE A 628 -24.83 -5.80 -27.52
N ASN A 629 -25.03 -5.43 -28.77
CA ASN A 629 -23.95 -4.96 -29.65
C ASN A 629 -22.73 -5.91 -29.62
N THR A 630 -22.97 -7.21 -29.50
CA THR A 630 -21.93 -8.21 -29.23
C THR A 630 -21.75 -9.10 -30.44
N THR A 631 -20.49 -9.38 -30.79
CA THR A 631 -20.20 -10.36 -31.84
C THR A 631 -19.62 -11.64 -31.26
N VAL A 632 -20.23 -12.78 -31.61
CA VAL A 632 -19.76 -14.12 -31.31
C VAL A 632 -19.51 -14.86 -32.63
N ALA A 633 -18.26 -14.91 -33.08
CA ALA A 633 -17.93 -15.45 -34.40
C ALA A 633 -16.60 -16.22 -34.43
N GLY A 634 -16.47 -17.21 -35.33
CA GLY A 634 -15.22 -17.96 -35.51
C GLY A 634 -14.83 -18.86 -34.32
N ASN A 635 -15.73 -19.06 -33.35
CA ASN A 635 -15.46 -19.95 -32.22
C ASN A 635 -15.65 -21.42 -32.63
N ARG A 636 -14.86 -22.32 -32.03
CA ARG A 636 -14.87 -23.75 -32.37
C ARG A 636 -15.19 -24.60 -31.15
N SER A 637 -16.28 -25.38 -31.21
CA SER A 637 -16.64 -26.34 -30.16
C SER A 637 -16.03 -27.72 -30.41
N GLY A 638 -15.73 -28.46 -29.33
CA GLY A 638 -15.06 -29.76 -29.41
C GLY A 638 -15.96 -30.94 -29.80
N SER A 639 -17.24 -30.69 -30.09
CA SER A 639 -18.21 -31.73 -30.44
C SER A 639 -17.86 -32.39 -31.78
N ALA A 640 -17.81 -33.72 -31.82
CA ALA A 640 -17.70 -34.49 -33.07
C ALA A 640 -19.07 -34.69 -33.73
N THR A 641 -20.12 -34.93 -32.95
CA THR A 641 -21.45 -35.25 -33.46
C THR A 641 -22.40 -34.05 -33.40
N PHE A 642 -23.37 -34.05 -34.33
CA PHE A 642 -24.45 -33.07 -34.47
C PHE A 642 -25.77 -33.86 -34.34
N GLY A 643 -26.64 -33.50 -33.39
CA GLY A 643 -27.91 -34.22 -33.20
C GLY A 643 -28.73 -33.84 -31.95
N PRO A 644 -30.02 -34.24 -31.90
CA PRO A 644 -30.95 -33.94 -30.79
C PRO A 644 -30.45 -34.53 -29.46
N ASP A 645 -29.99 -35.79 -29.48
CA ASP A 645 -29.46 -36.51 -28.31
C ASP A 645 -27.95 -36.33 -28.06
N ALA A 646 -27.22 -35.70 -29.00
CA ALA A 646 -25.75 -35.62 -29.00
C ALA A 646 -25.15 -34.25 -28.59
N GLY A 647 -25.95 -33.35 -28.01
CA GLY A 647 -25.41 -32.39 -27.01
C GLY A 647 -25.16 -30.92 -27.38
N ALA A 648 -24.67 -30.51 -28.56
CA ALA A 648 -24.09 -29.15 -28.70
C ALA A 648 -24.64 -28.26 -29.82
N SER A 649 -24.89 -26.97 -29.52
CA SER A 649 -24.66 -25.85 -30.46
C SER A 649 -23.18 -25.45 -30.41
N THR A 650 -22.67 -24.80 -31.45
CA THR A 650 -21.30 -24.30 -31.55
C THR A 650 -21.08 -23.01 -30.77
N ALA A 651 -22.11 -22.17 -30.55
CA ALA A 651 -22.00 -20.96 -29.71
C ALA A 651 -22.84 -21.02 -28.42
N ILE A 652 -24.17 -20.85 -28.47
CA ILE A 652 -25.02 -20.76 -27.25
C ILE A 652 -25.99 -21.93 -27.12
N ALA A 653 -26.08 -22.55 -25.94
CA ALA A 653 -27.12 -23.54 -25.62
C ALA A 653 -27.91 -23.14 -24.36
N ILE A 654 -29.25 -23.13 -24.48
CA ILE A 654 -30.19 -22.91 -23.37
C ILE A 654 -30.71 -24.26 -22.88
N ARG A 655 -30.41 -24.64 -21.63
CA ARG A 655 -30.72 -25.99 -21.10
C ARG A 655 -31.78 -26.03 -20.01
N GLU A 656 -31.83 -25.03 -19.13
CA GLU A 656 -32.67 -25.09 -17.92
C GLU A 656 -33.87 -24.11 -17.98
N PRO A 657 -35.05 -24.52 -17.48
CA PRO A 657 -36.26 -23.69 -17.46
C PRO A 657 -36.05 -22.33 -16.77
N GLY A 658 -36.62 -21.27 -17.34
CA GLY A 658 -36.56 -19.91 -16.82
C GLY A 658 -35.26 -19.14 -17.11
N THR A 659 -34.24 -19.75 -17.72
CA THR A 659 -33.08 -19.03 -18.25
C THR A 659 -33.53 -18.07 -19.34
N LYS A 660 -33.21 -16.78 -19.22
CA LYS A 660 -33.50 -15.75 -20.23
C LYS A 660 -32.25 -15.41 -20.99
N VAL A 661 -32.32 -15.45 -22.32
CA VAL A 661 -31.25 -15.00 -23.21
C VAL A 661 -31.77 -13.88 -24.09
N ASN A 662 -31.12 -12.72 -24.03
CA ASN A 662 -31.42 -11.56 -24.86
C ASN A 662 -30.27 -11.34 -25.85
N ILE A 663 -30.57 -11.30 -27.13
CA ILE A 663 -29.64 -11.04 -28.23
C ILE A 663 -30.16 -9.81 -28.97
N ILE A 664 -29.50 -8.67 -28.79
CA ILE A 664 -29.96 -7.37 -29.26
C ILE A 664 -28.81 -6.71 -30.05
N ASN A 665 -29.07 -6.24 -31.27
CA ASN A 665 -28.06 -5.60 -32.13
C ASN A 665 -26.76 -6.42 -32.28
N SER A 666 -26.84 -7.75 -32.27
CA SER A 666 -25.69 -8.64 -32.10
C SER A 666 -25.51 -9.61 -33.26
N ILE A 667 -24.30 -10.15 -33.44
CA ILE A 667 -23.95 -11.10 -34.51
C ILE A 667 -23.49 -12.42 -33.89
N LEU A 668 -24.19 -13.51 -34.18
CA LEU A 668 -23.83 -14.88 -33.81
C LEU A 668 -23.75 -15.71 -35.09
N ALA A 669 -22.58 -15.75 -35.72
CA ALA A 669 -22.39 -16.42 -37.00
C ALA A 669 -20.98 -16.99 -37.17
N GLY A 670 -20.86 -18.04 -37.98
CA GLY A 670 -19.55 -18.63 -38.31
C GLY A 670 -18.90 -19.41 -37.16
N ASN A 671 -19.68 -19.85 -36.18
CA ASN A 671 -19.18 -20.73 -35.11
C ASN A 671 -19.32 -22.20 -35.55
N SER A 672 -18.26 -22.99 -35.38
CA SER A 672 -18.16 -24.34 -35.94
C SER A 672 -17.90 -25.41 -34.87
N THR A 673 -18.21 -26.67 -35.17
CA THR A 673 -17.78 -27.82 -34.36
C THR A 673 -16.37 -28.28 -34.79
N LYS A 674 -15.84 -29.30 -34.11
CA LYS A 674 -14.57 -29.95 -34.47
C LYS A 674 -14.58 -30.47 -35.92
N GLU A 675 -15.75 -30.88 -36.43
CA GLU A 675 -15.93 -31.38 -37.80
C GLU A 675 -16.37 -30.30 -38.81
N GLY A 676 -16.35 -29.01 -38.44
CA GLY A 676 -16.73 -27.91 -39.34
C GLY A 676 -18.24 -27.72 -39.51
N LYS A 677 -19.07 -28.35 -38.66
CA LYS A 677 -20.53 -28.20 -38.69
C LYS A 677 -20.94 -26.89 -38.01
N ALA A 678 -21.84 -26.10 -38.61
CA ALA A 678 -22.32 -24.83 -38.06
C ALA A 678 -23.51 -25.03 -37.10
N GLY A 679 -23.61 -24.23 -36.04
CA GLY A 679 -24.68 -24.36 -35.05
C GLY A 679 -24.75 -23.25 -34.01
N ASP A 680 -24.98 -22.01 -34.40
CA ASP A 680 -24.78 -20.84 -33.52
C ASP A 680 -25.71 -20.79 -32.27
N LEU A 681 -26.96 -21.27 -32.36
CA LEU A 681 -27.91 -21.25 -31.23
C LEU A 681 -28.70 -22.56 -31.10
N LYS A 682 -28.84 -23.11 -29.88
CA LYS A 682 -29.70 -24.29 -29.58
C LYS A 682 -30.61 -24.04 -28.39
N ILE A 683 -31.86 -24.48 -28.51
CA ILE A 683 -32.88 -24.48 -27.44
C ILE A 683 -33.27 -25.93 -27.14
N ARG A 684 -33.11 -26.40 -25.89
CA ARG A 684 -33.36 -27.82 -25.50
C ARG A 684 -34.76 -28.05 -24.93
N ASP A 685 -35.27 -29.29 -25.06
CA ASP A 685 -36.66 -29.69 -24.75
C ASP A 685 -37.14 -29.50 -23.30
N LYS A 686 -36.25 -29.40 -22.30
CA LYS A 686 -36.65 -29.20 -20.88
C LYS A 686 -37.46 -27.91 -20.64
N VAL A 687 -37.39 -26.93 -21.53
CA VAL A 687 -38.11 -25.65 -21.47
C VAL A 687 -39.63 -25.82 -21.74
N ARG A 688 -40.12 -27.02 -22.09
CA ARG A 688 -41.55 -27.29 -22.36
C ARG A 688 -42.37 -27.84 -21.19
N ASP A 689 -41.71 -28.33 -20.15
CA ASP A 689 -42.38 -29.00 -19.02
C ASP A 689 -42.97 -28.00 -18.02
N ASP A 690 -42.46 -26.76 -17.99
CA ASP A 690 -43.12 -25.61 -17.39
C ASP A 690 -43.99 -24.88 -18.43
N ALA A 691 -45.11 -24.30 -18.02
CA ALA A 691 -46.13 -23.72 -18.91
C ALA A 691 -45.70 -22.42 -19.66
N LYS A 692 -44.41 -22.25 -19.98
CA LYS A 692 -43.81 -21.05 -20.58
C LYS A 692 -43.41 -21.32 -22.04
N GLY A 693 -43.64 -20.34 -22.91
CA GLY A 693 -43.30 -20.42 -24.34
C GLY A 693 -41.83 -20.07 -24.61
N VAL A 694 -41.32 -20.40 -25.81
CA VAL A 694 -39.97 -19.99 -26.26
C VAL A 694 -39.76 -18.47 -26.20
N ALA A 695 -40.83 -17.68 -26.38
CA ALA A 695 -40.81 -16.22 -26.24
C ALA A 695 -40.58 -15.72 -24.79
N ASP A 696 -40.74 -16.57 -23.78
CA ASP A 696 -40.51 -16.20 -22.37
C ASP A 696 -39.03 -16.37 -21.95
N VAL A 697 -38.22 -17.04 -22.78
CA VAL A 697 -36.82 -17.41 -22.49
C VAL A 697 -35.81 -16.87 -23.50
N LEU A 698 -36.24 -16.42 -24.68
CA LEU A 698 -35.36 -15.93 -25.74
C LEU A 698 -35.93 -14.68 -26.39
N THR A 699 -35.14 -13.60 -26.37
CA THR A 699 -35.41 -12.36 -27.09
C THR A 699 -34.33 -12.17 -28.17
N ILE A 700 -34.72 -12.03 -29.42
CA ILE A 700 -33.81 -11.68 -30.52
C ILE A 700 -34.35 -10.40 -31.19
N GLN A 701 -33.54 -9.34 -31.21
CA GLN A 701 -33.91 -8.03 -31.78
C GLN A 701 -32.74 -7.49 -32.62
N ASN A 702 -33.02 -7.07 -33.85
CA ASN A 702 -32.03 -6.44 -34.75
C ASN A 702 -30.69 -7.20 -34.83
N SER A 703 -30.74 -8.52 -34.80
CA SER A 703 -29.56 -9.37 -34.64
C SER A 703 -29.47 -10.42 -35.73
N ILE A 704 -28.24 -10.79 -36.09
CA ILE A 704 -27.95 -11.85 -37.05
C ILE A 704 -27.59 -13.11 -36.27
N VAL A 705 -28.37 -14.19 -36.45
CA VAL A 705 -28.07 -15.51 -35.88
C VAL A 705 -28.04 -16.51 -37.03
N GLY A 706 -26.88 -17.12 -37.27
CA GLY A 706 -26.63 -17.96 -38.44
C GLY A 706 -27.48 -19.24 -38.47
N TYR A 707 -27.17 -20.21 -37.59
CA TYR A 707 -27.91 -21.47 -37.51
C TYR A 707 -28.60 -21.67 -36.16
N ILE A 708 -29.94 -21.82 -36.18
CA ILE A 708 -30.75 -22.10 -35.00
C ILE A 708 -31.22 -23.55 -35.02
N ILE A 709 -30.87 -24.31 -33.98
CA ILE A 709 -31.27 -25.70 -33.80
C ILE A 709 -32.46 -25.77 -32.85
N GLY A 710 -33.60 -26.25 -33.34
CA GLY A 710 -34.81 -26.48 -32.54
C GLY A 710 -35.30 -27.93 -32.53
N LEU A 711 -35.60 -28.42 -31.32
CA LEU A 711 -36.49 -29.55 -30.92
C LEU A 711 -36.19 -30.97 -31.42
N ASP A 712 -36.33 -31.95 -30.52
CA ASP A 712 -36.35 -33.39 -30.85
C ASP A 712 -37.62 -33.74 -31.66
N PRO A 713 -37.50 -34.37 -32.85
CA PRO A 713 -38.66 -34.84 -33.62
C PRO A 713 -39.50 -35.93 -32.93
N ALA A 714 -39.01 -36.57 -31.85
CA ALA A 714 -39.70 -37.66 -31.18
C ALA A 714 -40.89 -37.26 -30.27
N ASP A 715 -41.07 -35.96 -30.00
CA ASP A 715 -42.13 -35.48 -29.09
C ASP A 715 -43.45 -35.24 -29.85
N ALA A 716 -44.46 -36.09 -29.59
CA ALA A 716 -45.70 -36.22 -30.36
C ALA A 716 -46.71 -35.06 -30.23
N ASN A 717 -46.39 -34.00 -29.49
CA ASN A 717 -47.25 -32.81 -29.33
C ASN A 717 -46.87 -31.70 -30.32
N GLU A 718 -47.41 -31.77 -31.55
CA GLU A 718 -47.28 -30.71 -32.56
C GLU A 718 -47.78 -29.35 -32.07
N ALA A 719 -48.77 -29.32 -31.16
CA ALA A 719 -49.41 -28.10 -30.65
C ALA A 719 -48.50 -27.20 -29.79
N LYS A 720 -47.30 -27.66 -29.39
CA LYS A 720 -46.32 -26.88 -28.62
C LYS A 720 -45.09 -26.46 -29.43
N ARG A 721 -45.06 -26.67 -30.76
CA ARG A 721 -43.97 -26.22 -31.63
C ARG A 721 -44.18 -24.72 -31.93
N PRO A 722 -43.19 -23.83 -31.69
CA PRO A 722 -43.32 -22.44 -32.11
C PRO A 722 -43.40 -22.38 -33.63
N SER A 723 -44.49 -21.85 -34.17
CA SER A 723 -44.70 -21.65 -35.62
C SER A 723 -43.87 -20.50 -36.20
N ALA A 724 -43.33 -19.63 -35.32
CA ALA A 724 -42.37 -18.57 -35.60
C ALA A 724 -41.61 -18.23 -34.31
N ILE A 725 -40.34 -17.82 -34.42
CA ILE A 725 -39.62 -17.15 -33.33
C ILE A 725 -39.74 -15.63 -33.58
N PRO A 726 -40.27 -14.83 -32.63
CA PRO A 726 -40.40 -13.39 -32.82
C PRO A 726 -39.04 -12.75 -33.17
N GLY A 727 -38.99 -11.98 -34.27
CA GLY A 727 -37.78 -11.27 -34.72
C GLY A 727 -36.89 -12.01 -35.71
N ILE A 728 -37.26 -13.22 -36.16
CA ILE A 728 -36.51 -13.99 -37.17
C ILE A 728 -37.40 -14.25 -38.39
N ALA A 729 -36.90 -13.96 -39.59
CA ALA A 729 -37.55 -14.33 -40.85
C ALA A 729 -37.74 -15.85 -40.93
N SER A 730 -38.92 -16.32 -41.38
CA SER A 730 -39.22 -17.75 -41.53
C SER A 730 -38.27 -18.50 -42.47
N SER A 731 -37.51 -17.80 -43.31
CA SER A 731 -36.45 -18.33 -44.18
C SER A 731 -35.14 -18.65 -43.43
N ASN A 732 -34.88 -18.01 -42.30
CA ASN A 732 -33.73 -18.27 -41.42
C ASN A 732 -34.05 -19.35 -40.38
N TYR A 733 -35.32 -19.72 -40.28
CA TYR A 733 -35.78 -20.89 -39.55
C TYR A 733 -35.65 -22.13 -40.45
N ASN A 734 -34.45 -22.71 -40.53
CA ASN A 734 -34.31 -24.03 -41.12
C ASN A 734 -34.83 -25.08 -40.14
N ALA A 735 -36.10 -25.45 -40.35
CA ALA A 735 -36.72 -26.57 -39.69
C ALA A 735 -35.87 -27.83 -39.92
N TYR A 736 -35.23 -28.32 -38.85
CA TYR A 736 -34.66 -29.66 -38.76
C TYR A 736 -35.81 -30.69 -38.70
N ILE A 737 -36.70 -30.64 -39.68
CA ILE A 737 -37.86 -31.51 -39.83
C ILE A 737 -37.72 -32.19 -41.18
N GLN A 738 -36.76 -33.10 -41.29
CA GLN A 738 -36.93 -34.42 -41.93
C GLN A 738 -35.65 -35.26 -41.82
N ASN A 739 -35.76 -36.31 -41.00
CA ASN A 739 -34.92 -37.52 -40.90
C ASN A 739 -33.58 -37.48 -40.15
N ASN A 740 -33.62 -38.15 -38.98
CA ASN A 740 -32.54 -38.62 -38.12
C ASN A 740 -31.52 -39.53 -38.83
N SER A 741 -30.80 -39.02 -39.81
CA SER A 741 -29.62 -39.69 -40.35
C SER A 741 -28.61 -38.64 -40.77
N ALA A 742 -27.41 -38.72 -40.21
CA ALA A 742 -26.26 -37.88 -40.55
C ALA A 742 -25.92 -37.88 -42.06
N ASP A 743 -26.54 -38.75 -42.86
CA ASP A 743 -26.34 -38.91 -44.30
C ASP A 743 -27.26 -38.06 -45.19
N TYR A 744 -28.33 -37.43 -44.68
CA TYR A 744 -29.32 -36.72 -45.55
C TYR A 744 -29.11 -35.20 -45.67
N ALA A 745 -28.32 -34.58 -44.78
CA ALA A 745 -27.84 -33.20 -44.99
C ALA A 745 -26.89 -33.08 -46.20
N TRP A 746 -26.56 -34.21 -46.83
CA TRP A 746 -25.65 -34.35 -47.97
C TRP A 746 -26.35 -34.71 -49.30
N GLN A 747 -27.68 -34.86 -49.34
CA GLN A 747 -28.39 -35.25 -50.58
C GLN A 747 -29.24 -34.14 -51.22
N THR A 748 -29.25 -32.91 -50.67
CA THR A 748 -29.66 -31.76 -51.47
C THR A 748 -28.50 -31.40 -52.38
N THR A 749 -28.61 -31.80 -53.64
CA THR A 749 -27.71 -31.43 -54.75
C THR A 749 -27.83 -29.95 -55.14
N ASP A 750 -28.17 -29.07 -54.20
CA ASP A 750 -28.10 -27.64 -54.41
C ASP A 750 -26.69 -27.19 -54.07
N VAL A 751 -25.99 -26.73 -55.11
CA VAL A 751 -24.56 -26.43 -55.14
C VAL A 751 -24.23 -25.10 -54.42
N SER A 752 -25.04 -24.72 -53.43
CA SER A 752 -24.90 -23.54 -52.58
C SER A 752 -24.34 -23.87 -51.17
N GLY A 753 -23.71 -25.03 -51.02
CA GLY A 753 -23.09 -25.48 -49.77
C GLY A 753 -21.79 -24.73 -49.46
N ILE A 754 -21.72 -24.17 -48.26
CA ILE A 754 -20.53 -23.51 -47.69
C ILE A 754 -19.35 -24.49 -47.66
N ASN A 755 -18.34 -24.26 -48.51
CA ASN A 755 -17.09 -25.03 -48.58
C ASN A 755 -16.05 -24.36 -47.66
N TRP A 756 -15.69 -25.04 -46.57
CA TRP A 756 -14.90 -24.46 -45.46
C TRP A 756 -13.38 -24.37 -45.69
N GLU A 757 -12.88 -24.76 -46.87
CA GLU A 757 -11.51 -24.40 -47.30
C GLU A 757 -11.44 -22.98 -47.91
N GLU A 758 -12.58 -22.32 -48.16
CA GLU A 758 -12.65 -21.11 -49.00
C GLU A 758 -13.43 -19.90 -48.41
N GLY A 759 -13.89 -19.95 -47.15
CA GLY A 759 -14.55 -18.79 -46.49
C GLY A 759 -16.00 -18.54 -46.92
N LEU A 760 -16.72 -17.70 -46.15
CA LEU A 760 -18.14 -17.37 -46.32
C LEU A 760 -18.41 -16.73 -47.70
N GLN A 761 -19.19 -17.42 -48.56
CA GLN A 761 -19.74 -16.82 -49.77
C GLN A 761 -21.15 -16.28 -49.52
N TYR A 762 -21.33 -14.97 -49.70
CA TYR A 762 -22.60 -14.36 -50.11
C TYR A 762 -22.54 -14.21 -51.63
N THR A 763 -23.48 -14.78 -52.38
CA THR A 763 -23.42 -14.75 -53.85
C THR A 763 -24.07 -13.48 -54.40
N ALA A 764 -23.23 -12.54 -54.85
CA ALA A 764 -23.46 -11.78 -56.08
C ALA A 764 -22.13 -11.16 -56.60
N PHE A 765 -21.61 -11.76 -57.68
CA PHE A 765 -20.57 -11.22 -58.59
C PHE A 765 -19.16 -10.90 -58.02
N GLY A 766 -18.40 -11.98 -57.82
CA GLY A 766 -16.96 -12.12 -58.09
C GLY A 766 -15.98 -10.97 -57.77
N ALA A 767 -15.29 -11.06 -56.62
CA ALA A 767 -13.85 -10.79 -56.45
C ALA A 767 -13.38 -11.02 -54.99
N GLY A 768 -12.32 -11.82 -54.79
CA GLY A 768 -11.33 -11.71 -53.69
C GLY A 768 -11.61 -12.34 -52.32
N TYR A 769 -10.68 -13.20 -51.84
CA TYR A 769 -10.65 -13.83 -50.51
C TYR A 769 -9.93 -12.94 -49.46
N TYR A 770 -10.39 -12.90 -48.20
CA TYR A 770 -9.72 -12.17 -47.10
C TYR A 770 -9.30 -13.10 -45.94
N PRO A 771 -7.99 -13.37 -45.75
CA PRO A 771 -7.45 -13.83 -44.48
C PRO A 771 -7.39 -12.65 -43.49
N VAL A 772 -7.91 -12.82 -42.27
CA VAL A 772 -7.67 -11.85 -41.19
C VAL A 772 -6.23 -12.06 -40.70
N ALA A 773 -5.31 -11.20 -41.14
CA ALA A 773 -3.91 -11.23 -40.74
C ALA A 773 -3.75 -10.99 -39.21
N GLU A 774 -2.74 -11.61 -38.61
CA GLU A 774 -2.35 -11.57 -37.18
C GLU A 774 -2.26 -10.14 -36.58
N ASP A 775 -2.10 -9.14 -37.44
CA ASP A 775 -1.65 -7.80 -37.08
C ASP A 775 -2.82 -6.79 -36.89
N ALA A 776 -4.04 -7.15 -37.27
CA ALA A 776 -5.20 -6.23 -37.30
C ALA A 776 -6.04 -6.19 -36.00
N LEU A 777 -5.67 -6.98 -34.99
CA LEU A 777 -6.50 -7.27 -33.80
C LEU A 777 -6.38 -6.27 -32.64
N ALA A 778 -5.60 -5.18 -32.78
CA ALA A 778 -5.23 -4.32 -31.67
C ALA A 778 -6.04 -3.01 -31.53
N VAL A 779 -6.96 -2.68 -32.46
CA VAL A 779 -7.63 -1.37 -32.46
C VAL A 779 -9.12 -1.49 -32.84
N GLY A 780 -10.02 -1.29 -31.87
CA GLY A 780 -11.36 -0.75 -32.12
C GLY A 780 -12.45 -1.63 -32.76
N LEU A 781 -12.50 -2.95 -32.49
CA LEU A 781 -13.57 -3.83 -32.99
C LEU A 781 -14.79 -3.94 -32.05
N GLY A 782 -15.22 -2.82 -31.47
CA GLY A 782 -16.49 -2.75 -30.72
C GLY A 782 -17.72 -2.53 -31.60
N ASP A 783 -17.53 -2.31 -32.91
CA ASP A 783 -18.60 -1.96 -33.84
C ASP A 783 -19.03 -3.17 -34.70
N PRO A 784 -20.25 -3.70 -34.50
CA PRO A 784 -20.83 -4.76 -35.33
C PRO A 784 -20.85 -4.42 -36.83
N ALA A 785 -20.90 -3.13 -37.20
CA ALA A 785 -20.87 -2.68 -38.60
C ALA A 785 -19.48 -2.82 -39.24
N LEU A 786 -18.41 -2.60 -38.48
CA LEU A 786 -17.01 -2.81 -38.94
C LEU A 786 -16.70 -4.30 -39.11
N LEU A 787 -17.25 -5.16 -38.25
CA LEU A 787 -17.11 -6.61 -38.40
C LEU A 787 -18.03 -7.18 -39.49
N ALA A 788 -19.23 -6.62 -39.68
CA ALA A 788 -20.08 -6.91 -40.85
C ALA A 788 -19.38 -6.51 -42.17
N ALA A 789 -18.74 -5.34 -42.20
CA ALA A 789 -17.92 -4.88 -43.34
C ALA A 789 -16.66 -5.75 -43.54
N ALA A 790 -15.97 -6.18 -42.47
CA ALA A 790 -14.79 -7.04 -42.55
C ALA A 790 -15.11 -8.49 -42.93
N LEU A 791 -16.31 -8.98 -42.60
CA LEU A 791 -16.84 -10.29 -43.02
C LEU A 791 -17.54 -10.24 -44.40
N ASN A 792 -17.56 -9.07 -45.06
CA ASN A 792 -18.24 -8.84 -46.33
C ASN A 792 -19.72 -9.27 -46.29
N LEU A 793 -20.36 -9.13 -45.12
CA LEU A 793 -21.79 -9.30 -44.95
C LEU A 793 -22.45 -8.01 -45.44
N ASP A 794 -23.46 -8.16 -46.30
CA ASP A 794 -24.15 -7.03 -46.92
C ASP A 794 -24.76 -6.12 -45.85
N VAL A 795 -24.08 -5.01 -45.55
CA VAL A 795 -24.50 -3.97 -44.59
C VAL A 795 -25.72 -3.19 -45.08
N ASP A 796 -26.07 -3.36 -46.36
CA ASP A 796 -27.25 -2.80 -47.03
C ASP A 796 -28.37 -3.84 -47.22
N ALA A 797 -28.19 -5.09 -46.78
CA ALA A 797 -29.26 -6.10 -46.81
C ALA A 797 -30.37 -5.70 -45.82
N PRO A 798 -31.61 -5.53 -46.29
CA PRO A 798 -32.69 -5.05 -45.43
C PRO A 798 -33.02 -6.07 -44.32
N LEU A 799 -32.96 -5.61 -43.07
CA LEU A 799 -33.51 -6.35 -41.93
C LEU A 799 -35.03 -6.45 -42.09
N THR A 800 -35.56 -7.68 -42.09
CA THR A 800 -37.00 -7.92 -42.10
C THR A 800 -37.60 -7.65 -40.72
N ASP A 801 -38.65 -6.82 -40.65
CA ASP A 801 -39.48 -6.71 -39.45
C ASP A 801 -40.33 -7.98 -39.22
N GLN A 802 -41.05 -8.04 -38.09
CA GLN A 802 -41.89 -9.18 -37.67
C GLN A 802 -42.99 -9.63 -38.68
N LEU A 803 -43.08 -9.00 -39.85
CA LEU A 803 -44.08 -9.26 -40.88
C LEU A 803 -43.51 -9.54 -42.29
N GLY A 804 -42.18 -9.60 -42.45
CA GLY A 804 -41.57 -9.95 -43.75
C GLY A 804 -41.70 -8.86 -44.83
N THR A 805 -41.87 -7.60 -44.42
CA THR A 805 -41.84 -6.45 -45.34
C THR A 805 -40.48 -5.77 -45.29
N ILE A 806 -39.86 -5.56 -46.46
CA ILE A 806 -38.63 -4.79 -46.64
C ILE A 806 -38.91 -3.33 -46.26
N ARG A 807 -38.25 -2.80 -45.22
CA ARG A 807 -38.18 -1.35 -44.99
C ARG A 807 -36.98 -0.82 -45.75
N GLU A 808 -37.22 -0.17 -46.89
CA GLU A 808 -36.19 0.61 -47.57
C GLU A 808 -35.79 1.80 -46.67
N GLY A 809 -34.53 1.83 -46.23
CA GLY A 809 -33.92 3.02 -45.61
C GLY A 809 -33.38 2.92 -44.18
N GLU A 810 -33.44 1.76 -43.51
CA GLU A 810 -32.81 1.56 -42.19
C GLU A 810 -31.64 0.56 -42.31
N THR A 811 -30.44 1.10 -42.61
CA THR A 811 -29.15 0.41 -42.43
C THR A 811 -28.88 0.14 -40.95
N ILE A 812 -27.94 -0.77 -40.62
CA ILE A 812 -27.36 -0.87 -39.27
C ILE A 812 -26.61 0.45 -38.99
N THR A 813 -27.34 1.49 -38.60
CA THR A 813 -26.75 2.72 -38.09
C THR A 813 -26.39 2.47 -36.65
N SER A 814 -25.12 2.66 -36.33
CA SER A 814 -24.66 3.10 -35.01
C SER A 814 -25.74 4.02 -34.39
N GLY A 815 -26.39 3.58 -33.31
CA GLY A 815 -27.23 4.47 -32.48
C GLY A 815 -28.75 4.24 -32.45
N ALA A 816 -29.32 3.17 -32.99
CA ALA A 816 -30.79 2.94 -32.89
C ALA A 816 -31.26 2.25 -31.59
N ILE A 817 -30.58 2.49 -30.47
CA ILE A 817 -31.21 2.69 -29.16
C ILE A 817 -30.37 3.79 -28.51
N GLU A 818 -30.97 4.91 -28.09
CA GLU A 818 -30.34 5.82 -27.13
C GLU A 818 -30.17 5.05 -25.81
N TYR A 819 -29.11 4.26 -25.73
CA TYR A 819 -28.49 3.94 -24.46
C TYR A 819 -27.39 4.98 -24.29
N VAL A 820 -27.58 5.82 -23.28
CA VAL A 820 -26.48 6.55 -22.66
C VAL A 820 -25.39 5.52 -22.44
N THR A 821 -24.31 5.58 -23.21
CA THR A 821 -23.05 4.99 -22.79
C THR A 821 -22.87 5.48 -21.36
N PRO A 822 -22.91 4.62 -20.32
CA PRO A 822 -22.15 4.99 -19.17
C PRO A 822 -20.73 4.93 -19.70
N ILE A 823 -20.19 6.08 -20.11
CA ILE A 823 -18.79 6.35 -19.83
C ILE A 823 -18.77 6.19 -18.31
N LEU A 824 -18.43 4.99 -17.86
CA LEU A 824 -18.35 4.69 -16.45
C LEU A 824 -17.06 5.38 -16.02
N SER A 825 -17.20 6.69 -15.81
CA SER A 825 -16.16 7.54 -15.29
C SER A 825 -15.75 6.94 -13.96
N VAL A 826 -14.47 6.62 -13.82
CA VAL A 826 -13.90 6.28 -12.52
C VAL A 826 -14.25 7.43 -11.58
N PRO A 827 -14.93 7.15 -10.44
CA PRO A 827 -15.20 8.17 -9.44
C PRO A 827 -13.91 8.91 -9.06
N ALA A 828 -14.00 10.19 -8.70
CA ALA A 828 -12.82 10.99 -8.39
C ALA A 828 -12.04 10.42 -7.18
N ASP A 829 -10.80 10.83 -6.96
CA ASP A 829 -10.03 10.47 -5.74
C ASP A 829 -9.32 11.72 -5.22
N PHE A 830 -10.00 12.50 -4.38
CA PHE A 830 -9.52 13.83 -3.99
C PHE A 830 -8.64 13.80 -2.74
N THR A 831 -7.35 14.12 -2.88
CA THR A 831 -6.46 14.38 -1.74
C THR A 831 -6.21 15.87 -1.55
N ILE A 832 -5.85 16.27 -0.32
CA ILE A 832 -5.32 17.61 -0.04
C ILE A 832 -3.80 17.54 0.08
N GLU A 833 -3.09 18.04 -0.92
CA GLU A 833 -1.63 18.04 -1.01
C GLU A 833 -0.99 19.16 -0.18
N ASN A 834 -1.69 20.28 0.00
CA ASN A 834 -1.16 21.43 0.73
C ASN A 834 -2.26 22.25 1.39
N LEU A 835 -1.98 22.76 2.59
CA LEU A 835 -2.83 23.69 3.34
C LEU A 835 -2.00 24.91 3.75
N ARG A 836 -2.42 26.11 3.32
CA ARG A 836 -1.76 27.38 3.67
C ARG A 836 -2.78 28.48 3.97
N TRP A 837 -2.33 29.59 4.54
CA TRP A 837 -3.19 30.75 4.83
C TRP A 837 -2.49 32.08 4.60
N THR A 838 -3.29 33.15 4.46
CA THR A 838 -2.82 34.53 4.35
C THR A 838 -3.65 35.45 5.26
N PRO A 839 -3.03 36.36 6.03
CA PRO A 839 -1.57 36.53 6.22
C PRO A 839 -0.91 35.32 6.88
N VAL A 840 0.34 34.99 6.52
CA VAL A 840 1.07 33.83 7.08
C VAL A 840 1.23 33.93 8.60
N ASN A 841 1.40 35.15 9.11
CA ASN A 841 1.53 35.49 10.53
C ASN A 841 0.47 36.52 10.93
N PRO A 842 -0.80 36.14 11.10
CA PRO A 842 -1.88 37.08 11.37
C PRO A 842 -1.84 37.59 12.81
N ALA A 843 -2.24 38.84 13.02
CA ALA A 843 -2.42 39.46 14.34
C ALA A 843 -3.89 39.33 14.81
N PRO A 844 -4.19 39.50 16.11
CA PRO A 844 -5.57 39.48 16.61
C PRO A 844 -6.41 40.56 15.91
N GLY A 845 -7.58 40.16 15.41
CA GLY A 845 -8.45 41.03 14.60
C GLY A 845 -8.22 40.95 13.09
N ASP A 846 -7.15 40.28 12.63
CA ASP A 846 -6.95 40.05 11.19
C ASP A 846 -7.94 39.01 10.66
N GLY A 847 -8.47 39.25 9.45
CA GLY A 847 -9.21 38.25 8.70
C GLY A 847 -8.26 37.30 7.98
N VAL A 848 -8.45 35.99 8.13
CA VAL A 848 -7.61 34.96 7.52
C VAL A 848 -8.30 34.34 6.32
N THR A 849 -7.56 34.21 5.22
CA THR A 849 -7.95 33.41 4.06
C THR A 849 -7.15 32.12 4.07
N PHE A 850 -7.83 30.97 3.96
CA PHE A 850 -7.21 29.65 3.89
C PHE A 850 -7.16 29.20 2.43
N PHE A 851 -6.22 28.32 2.07
CA PHE A 851 -6.06 27.75 0.73
C PHE A 851 -5.74 26.26 0.90
N ALA A 852 -6.45 25.41 0.16
CA ALA A 852 -6.19 23.98 0.06
C ALA A 852 -5.86 23.64 -1.40
N THR A 853 -4.78 22.90 -1.64
CA THR A 853 -4.46 22.33 -2.96
C THR A 853 -5.06 20.93 -3.03
N ILE A 854 -6.04 20.73 -3.91
CA ILE A 854 -6.74 19.47 -4.12
C ILE A 854 -6.19 18.79 -5.36
N LYS A 855 -5.83 17.52 -5.25
CA LYS A 855 -5.41 16.67 -6.36
C LYS A 855 -6.50 15.64 -6.67
N ASN A 856 -6.80 15.40 -7.95
CA ASN A 856 -7.62 14.26 -8.37
C ASN A 856 -6.72 13.07 -8.76
N ASN A 857 -6.61 12.07 -7.89
CA ASN A 857 -5.79 10.87 -8.09
C ASN A 857 -6.48 9.76 -8.90
N SER A 858 -7.66 10.03 -9.46
CA SER A 858 -8.35 9.10 -10.36
C SER A 858 -7.85 9.26 -11.80
N ILE A 859 -8.16 8.26 -12.64
CA ILE A 859 -7.77 8.26 -14.06
C ILE A 859 -8.75 9.04 -14.95
N ASP A 860 -9.88 9.46 -14.40
CA ASP A 860 -10.88 10.27 -15.09
C ASP A 860 -10.95 11.66 -14.48
N ALA A 861 -11.41 12.61 -15.28
CA ALA A 861 -11.68 13.94 -14.80
C ALA A 861 -12.88 13.87 -13.82
N SER A 862 -12.83 14.64 -12.72
CA SER A 862 -13.98 14.70 -11.82
C SER A 862 -15.24 15.18 -12.54
N PRO A 863 -16.46 14.84 -12.11
CA PRO A 863 -17.67 15.20 -12.83
C PRO A 863 -17.73 16.71 -13.15
N ALA A 864 -17.94 17.04 -14.43
CA ALA A 864 -18.21 18.42 -14.83
C ALA A 864 -19.57 18.84 -14.25
N ASP A 865 -19.67 20.08 -13.74
CA ASP A 865 -20.88 20.69 -13.18
C ASP A 865 -21.30 20.25 -11.76
N SER A 866 -20.58 19.31 -11.13
CA SER A 866 -20.71 19.05 -9.69
C SER A 866 -19.86 20.04 -8.89
N LYS A 867 -20.47 20.69 -7.90
CA LYS A 867 -19.77 21.60 -6.99
C LYS A 867 -18.90 20.82 -6.02
N LEU A 868 -17.58 20.97 -6.14
CA LEU A 868 -16.61 20.46 -5.18
C LEU A 868 -16.61 21.34 -3.93
N GLU A 869 -16.91 20.74 -2.79
CA GLU A 869 -16.87 21.38 -1.48
C GLU A 869 -15.49 21.25 -0.83
N VAL A 870 -15.01 22.31 -0.17
CA VAL A 870 -13.84 22.27 0.72
C VAL A 870 -14.18 22.95 2.04
N GLU A 871 -14.22 22.16 3.11
CA GLU A 871 -14.44 22.61 4.47
C GLU A 871 -13.11 23.01 5.13
N PHE A 872 -13.05 24.18 5.74
CA PHE A 872 -11.93 24.65 6.55
C PHE A 872 -12.34 24.73 8.03
N GLN A 873 -11.58 24.06 8.88
CA GLN A 873 -11.81 23.98 10.31
C GLN A 873 -10.69 24.68 11.10
N VAL A 874 -11.05 25.36 12.18
CA VAL A 874 -10.11 25.90 13.18
C VAL A 874 -10.48 25.36 14.56
N ASN A 875 -9.52 24.77 15.27
CA ASN A 875 -9.72 24.08 16.55
C ASN A 875 -10.85 23.03 16.49
N GLY A 876 -10.93 22.32 15.36
CA GLY A 876 -11.95 21.29 15.12
C GLY A 876 -13.35 21.82 14.81
N ALA A 877 -13.56 23.15 14.77
CA ALA A 877 -14.83 23.76 14.39
C ALA A 877 -14.76 24.28 12.95
N THR A 878 -15.76 23.97 12.14
CA THR A 878 -15.93 24.53 10.79
C THR A 878 -16.01 26.05 10.84
N VAL A 879 -15.06 26.73 10.22
CA VAL A 879 -15.06 28.20 10.12
C VAL A 879 -15.46 28.69 8.74
N ARG A 880 -15.28 27.86 7.71
CA ARG A 880 -15.65 28.19 6.33
C ARG A 880 -15.88 26.93 5.49
N ILE A 881 -16.76 27.03 4.52
CA ILE A 881 -16.98 26.03 3.47
C ILE A 881 -16.86 26.76 2.12
N ALA A 882 -16.08 26.22 1.19
CA ALA A 882 -15.99 26.69 -0.18
C ALA A 882 -16.69 25.67 -1.10
N ASP A 883 -17.83 26.01 -1.70
CA ASP A 883 -18.76 25.07 -2.36
C ASP A 883 -19.20 25.54 -3.77
N GLU A 884 -18.43 26.43 -4.40
CA GLU A 884 -18.76 26.96 -5.74
C GLU A 884 -17.80 26.51 -6.84
N TYR A 885 -16.80 25.67 -6.54
CA TYR A 885 -15.91 25.12 -7.56
C TYR A 885 -16.64 24.05 -8.37
N ALA A 886 -17.21 24.41 -9.52
CA ALA A 886 -17.98 23.52 -10.39
C ALA A 886 -17.20 23.04 -11.63
N LYS A 887 -15.90 23.31 -11.70
CA LYS A 887 -15.05 22.84 -12.80
C LYS A 887 -14.59 21.42 -12.52
N SER A 888 -14.47 20.63 -13.58
CA SER A 888 -13.82 19.33 -13.51
C SER A 888 -12.32 19.50 -13.19
N ILE A 889 -11.79 18.67 -12.28
CA ILE A 889 -10.35 18.50 -12.06
C ILE A 889 -9.91 17.31 -12.93
N PRO A 890 -9.06 17.51 -13.96
CA PRO A 890 -8.58 16.40 -14.79
C PRO A 890 -7.85 15.33 -13.96
N ALA A 891 -7.69 14.16 -14.55
CA ALA A 891 -6.92 13.07 -13.96
C ALA A 891 -5.48 13.51 -13.64
N ASP A 892 -5.01 13.19 -12.44
CA ASP A 892 -3.67 13.51 -11.89
C ASP A 892 -3.31 15.00 -11.83
N GLU A 893 -4.29 15.89 -12.00
CA GLU A 893 -4.10 17.34 -11.93
C GLU A 893 -4.53 17.92 -10.56
N GLU A 894 -4.01 19.10 -10.27
CA GLU A 894 -4.22 19.82 -9.01
C GLU A 894 -4.95 21.15 -9.21
N VAL A 895 -5.72 21.56 -8.21
CA VAL A 895 -6.31 22.89 -8.14
C VAL A 895 -6.23 23.46 -6.72
N GLU A 896 -5.87 24.73 -6.60
CA GLU A 896 -5.91 25.42 -5.30
C GLU A 896 -7.27 26.10 -5.11
N ILE A 897 -7.98 25.73 -4.04
CA ILE A 897 -9.24 26.34 -3.61
C ILE A 897 -8.98 27.20 -2.39
N SER A 898 -9.32 28.48 -2.49
CA SER A 898 -9.27 29.42 -1.36
C SER A 898 -10.58 29.44 -0.59
N SER A 899 -10.54 29.68 0.71
CA SER A 899 -11.74 29.92 1.51
C SER A 899 -12.50 31.16 1.02
N THR A 900 -11.84 32.10 0.32
CA THR A 900 -12.44 33.27 -0.34
C THR A 900 -13.06 33.00 -1.70
N ALA A 901 -13.03 31.76 -2.20
CA ALA A 901 -13.83 31.34 -3.34
C ALA A 901 -15.32 31.33 -2.94
N HIS A 902 -15.85 32.55 -2.84
CA HIS A 902 -17.23 33.01 -2.93
C HIS A 902 -18.28 32.43 -1.98
N GLY A 903 -18.23 32.88 -0.72
CA GLY A 903 -19.40 32.94 0.17
C GLY A 903 -19.62 34.36 0.69
N THR A 904 -20.88 34.79 0.85
CA THR A 904 -21.32 36.10 1.38
C THR A 904 -21.08 36.30 2.88
N GLY A 905 -20.11 35.57 3.47
CA GLY A 905 -19.77 35.59 4.88
C GLY A 905 -18.45 36.30 5.18
N ALA A 906 -18.32 36.87 6.37
CA ALA A 906 -17.08 37.48 6.84
C ALA A 906 -15.96 36.41 6.95
N LEU A 907 -14.70 36.81 6.69
CA LEU A 907 -13.53 35.97 6.95
C LEU A 907 -13.51 35.50 8.40
N TRP A 908 -12.90 34.34 8.67
CA TRP A 908 -12.57 33.98 10.04
C TRP A 908 -11.57 35.01 10.58
N VAL A 909 -11.89 35.58 11.74
CA VAL A 909 -11.08 36.62 12.38
C VAL A 909 -10.27 36.00 13.50
N VAL A 910 -8.97 36.25 13.51
CA VAL A 910 -8.06 35.76 14.55
C VAL A 910 -8.47 36.35 15.89
N GLY A 911 -8.73 35.46 16.85
CA GLY A 911 -9.01 35.84 18.24
C GLY A 911 -7.75 36.11 19.05
N LYS A 912 -7.89 36.05 20.37
CA LYS A 912 -6.81 36.33 21.33
C LYS A 912 -6.00 35.09 21.74
N ASN A 913 -6.18 33.94 21.09
CA ASN A 913 -5.36 32.77 21.43
C ASN A 913 -4.00 32.87 20.72
N PRO A 914 -2.90 32.44 21.36
CA PRO A 914 -1.56 32.51 20.77
C PRO A 914 -1.39 31.55 19.59
N THR A 915 -2.15 30.45 19.56
CA THR A 915 -2.13 29.43 18.51
C THR A 915 -3.53 28.88 18.22
N TYR A 916 -3.69 28.35 17.02
CA TYR A 916 -4.89 27.69 16.52
C TYR A 916 -4.49 26.45 15.70
N THR A 917 -5.23 25.34 15.79
CA THR A 917 -5.09 24.23 14.83
C THR A 917 -6.00 24.47 13.64
N VAL A 918 -5.52 24.15 12.44
CA VAL A 918 -6.23 24.37 11.16
C VAL A 918 -6.24 23.07 10.38
N ARG A 919 -7.39 22.70 9.81
CA ARG A 919 -7.55 21.51 8.98
C ARG A 919 -8.47 21.82 7.80
N ALA A 920 -8.27 21.14 6.67
CA ALA A 920 -9.17 21.19 5.53
C ALA A 920 -9.71 19.80 5.18
N LEU A 921 -10.94 19.73 4.66
CA LEU A 921 -11.58 18.51 4.19
C LEU A 921 -12.20 18.78 2.81
N VAL A 922 -11.85 18.00 1.80
CA VAL A 922 -12.46 18.08 0.47
C VAL A 922 -13.65 17.12 0.37
N ASN A 923 -14.73 17.53 -0.30
CA ASN A 923 -15.96 16.77 -0.49
C ASN A 923 -16.50 16.16 0.83
N ALA A 924 -16.47 16.93 1.93
CA ALA A 924 -16.84 16.46 3.26
C ALA A 924 -18.29 15.96 3.34
N GLN A 925 -19.20 16.55 2.55
CA GLN A 925 -20.59 16.10 2.43
C GLN A 925 -20.78 14.92 1.45
N GLN A 926 -19.73 14.40 0.83
CA GLN A 926 -19.74 13.28 -0.11
C GLN A 926 -20.70 13.52 -1.30
N THR A 927 -20.68 14.73 -1.85
CA THR A 927 -21.53 15.16 -2.97
C THR A 927 -21.03 14.67 -4.34
N ILE A 928 -19.72 14.46 -4.47
CA ILE A 928 -19.09 13.80 -5.62
C ILE A 928 -18.77 12.37 -5.21
N GLU A 929 -19.09 11.40 -6.06
CA GLU A 929 -18.69 10.02 -5.81
C GLU A 929 -17.18 9.89 -5.95
N GLU A 930 -16.55 9.29 -4.94
CA GLU A 930 -15.11 9.08 -4.91
C GLU A 930 -14.72 7.64 -4.67
N THR A 931 -13.51 7.29 -5.10
CA THR A 931 -12.93 5.98 -4.83
C THR A 931 -12.40 5.86 -3.40
N ASP A 932 -12.03 6.95 -2.70
CA ASP A 932 -11.44 6.90 -1.35
C ASP A 932 -11.71 8.17 -0.52
N TYR A 933 -12.83 8.23 0.20
CA TYR A 933 -13.20 9.39 1.04
C TYR A 933 -12.30 9.59 2.27
N GLU A 934 -11.47 8.61 2.64
CA GLU A 934 -10.67 8.63 3.88
C GLU A 934 -9.36 9.41 3.71
N ASN A 935 -9.06 9.89 2.49
CA ASN A 935 -7.87 10.68 2.17
C ASN A 935 -8.20 12.16 1.89
N ASN A 936 -9.48 12.52 2.00
CA ASN A 936 -10.00 13.84 1.73
C ASN A 936 -9.62 14.91 2.77
N ALA A 937 -9.00 14.53 3.88
CA ALA A 937 -8.69 15.47 4.95
C ALA A 937 -7.20 15.72 5.06
N SER A 938 -6.82 16.99 5.17
CA SER A 938 -5.44 17.39 5.46
C SER A 938 -5.04 16.95 6.87
N GLU A 939 -3.73 16.91 7.12
CA GLU A 939 -3.20 16.93 8.49
C GLU A 939 -3.56 18.25 9.19
N GLU A 940 -3.54 18.25 10.52
CA GLU A 940 -3.72 19.48 11.31
C GLU A 940 -2.44 20.33 11.27
N ALA A 941 -2.58 21.57 10.81
CA ALA A 941 -1.51 22.56 10.77
C ALA A 941 -1.66 23.57 11.91
N LEU A 942 -0.55 24.03 12.50
CA LEU A 942 -0.55 25.03 13.56
C LEU A 942 -0.43 26.44 12.99
N LEU A 943 -1.43 27.28 13.26
CA LEU A 943 -1.41 28.72 12.97
C LEU A 943 -1.00 29.48 14.22
N THR A 944 0.09 30.25 14.13
CA THR A 944 0.62 31.08 15.23
C THR A 944 0.24 32.53 15.03
N VAL A 945 -0.22 33.18 16.11
CA VAL A 945 -0.62 34.59 16.09
C VAL A 945 0.58 35.48 16.42
N ASN A 946 0.81 36.51 15.60
CA ASN A 946 1.89 37.46 15.83
C ASN A 946 1.37 38.67 16.63
N GLY A 947 1.96 38.91 17.81
CA GLY A 947 1.70 40.08 18.63
C GLY A 947 2.97 40.52 19.36
N LYS A 948 3.07 41.81 19.70
CA LYS A 948 4.08 42.33 20.64
C LYS A 948 3.42 42.50 22.00
N ALA A 949 4.17 42.26 23.08
CA ALA A 949 3.73 42.63 24.42
C ALA A 949 3.52 44.15 24.50
N ASP A 950 2.46 44.59 25.17
CA ASP A 950 2.09 46.00 25.37
C ASP A 950 1.99 46.24 26.87
N VAL A 951 3.08 46.74 27.45
CA VAL A 951 3.17 47.01 28.88
C VAL A 951 2.84 48.47 29.15
N LYS A 952 1.91 48.70 30.07
CA LYS A 952 1.47 50.04 30.46
C LYS A 952 1.65 50.25 31.95
N ILE A 953 2.19 51.41 32.32
CA ILE A 953 2.10 51.91 33.70
C ILE A 953 0.68 52.43 33.91
N THR A 954 -0.09 51.76 34.77
CA THR A 954 -1.48 52.13 35.05
C THR A 954 -1.58 53.13 36.19
N HIS A 955 -0.69 53.03 37.18
CA HIS A 955 -0.63 53.92 38.34
C HIS A 955 0.81 54.17 38.76
N VAL A 956 1.10 55.40 39.17
CA VAL A 956 2.34 55.78 39.84
C VAL A 956 1.97 56.28 41.24
N SER A 957 2.70 55.83 42.24
CA SER A 957 2.58 56.29 43.62
C SER A 957 3.95 56.56 44.22
N TRP A 958 3.97 57.23 45.36
CA TRP A 958 5.18 57.46 46.12
C TRP A 958 4.86 57.39 47.60
N ASP A 959 5.85 56.99 48.39
CA ASP A 959 5.79 57.05 49.83
C ASP A 959 7.13 57.48 50.41
N LEU A 960 7.15 57.79 51.71
CA LEU A 960 8.39 58.02 52.42
C LEU A 960 9.09 56.69 52.69
N ALA A 961 10.43 56.71 52.68
CA ALA A 961 11.19 55.57 53.14
C ALA A 961 10.77 55.14 54.57
N GLU A 962 10.85 53.84 54.83
CA GLU A 962 10.32 53.20 56.04
C GLU A 962 10.74 53.95 57.31
N GLY A 963 9.78 54.40 58.12
CA GLY A 963 10.02 55.10 59.39
C GLY A 963 9.78 56.63 59.40
N VAL A 964 9.35 57.26 58.30
CA VAL A 964 9.01 58.70 58.28
C VAL A 964 7.50 58.92 58.10
N LEU A 965 6.87 59.64 59.04
CA LEU A 965 5.44 60.00 58.97
C LEU A 965 5.21 61.17 58.00
N LYS A 966 4.19 61.11 57.14
CA LYS A 966 3.87 62.11 56.09
C LYS A 966 3.76 63.56 56.60
N GLY A 967 3.43 63.78 57.87
CA GLY A 967 3.36 65.11 58.49
C GLY A 967 4.72 65.76 58.82
N ASN A 968 5.84 65.04 58.68
CA ASN A 968 7.18 65.47 59.07
C ASN A 968 8.18 65.52 57.90
N LEU A 969 7.69 65.66 56.66
CA LEU A 969 8.53 65.76 55.47
C LEU A 969 9.50 66.96 55.59
N LYS A 970 10.80 66.69 55.57
CA LYS A 970 11.88 67.68 55.58
C LYS A 970 12.84 67.45 54.42
N ALA A 971 13.54 68.50 54.02
CA ALA A 971 14.63 68.40 53.04
C ALA A 971 15.64 67.34 53.50
N GLY A 972 15.99 66.41 52.60
CA GLY A 972 16.89 65.29 52.86
C GLY A 972 16.21 63.96 53.22
N ASN A 973 14.87 63.89 53.29
CA ASN A 973 14.18 62.60 53.42
C ASN A 973 14.16 61.83 52.10
N ALA A 974 14.41 60.51 52.18
CA ALA A 974 14.31 59.61 51.06
C ALA A 974 12.85 59.30 50.71
N ILE A 975 12.55 59.26 49.41
CA ILE A 975 11.25 58.96 48.84
C ILE A 975 11.40 57.64 48.08
N VAL A 976 10.43 56.75 48.23
CA VAL A 976 10.31 55.50 47.45
C VAL A 976 9.21 55.72 46.43
N PHE A 977 9.51 55.49 45.16
CA PHE A 977 8.53 55.55 44.08
C PHE A 977 8.01 54.16 43.77
N SER A 978 6.77 54.06 43.31
CA SER A 978 6.19 52.79 42.88
C SER A 978 5.38 52.96 41.61
N ALA A 979 5.43 51.95 40.74
CA ALA A 979 4.67 51.90 39.50
C ALA A 979 3.94 50.56 39.40
N VAL A 980 2.66 50.61 39.04
CA VAL A 980 1.86 49.42 38.72
C VAL A 980 1.95 49.20 37.23
N ILE A 981 2.53 48.06 36.82
CA ILE A 981 2.62 47.66 35.41
C ILE A 981 1.57 46.60 35.11
N ASP A 982 0.89 46.78 33.99
CA ASP A 982 -0.10 45.88 33.46
C ASP A 982 0.28 45.49 32.02
N ASN A 983 0.21 44.21 31.67
CA ASN A 983 0.39 43.75 30.30
C ASN A 983 -0.97 43.78 29.59
N GLN A 984 -1.21 44.87 28.87
CA GLN A 984 -2.48 45.13 28.20
C GLN A 984 -2.56 44.49 26.81
N SER A 985 -1.54 43.71 26.42
CA SER A 985 -1.54 43.04 25.11
C SER A 985 -2.74 42.12 24.95
N GLY A 986 -3.18 41.44 26.03
CA GLY A 986 -4.28 40.49 25.97
C GLY A 986 -3.97 39.21 25.18
N VAL A 987 -2.71 38.97 24.79
CA VAL A 987 -2.30 37.85 23.90
C VAL A 987 -0.85 37.38 24.07
N VAL A 988 0.08 38.27 24.40
CA VAL A 988 1.52 37.98 24.37
C VAL A 988 2.17 38.36 25.70
N ASN A 989 2.67 37.36 26.43
CA ASN A 989 3.49 37.58 27.61
C ASN A 989 4.77 38.32 27.24
N THR A 990 5.34 39.12 28.16
CA THR A 990 6.71 39.59 27.93
C THR A 990 7.67 38.37 27.91
N PRO A 991 8.78 38.41 27.15
CA PRO A 991 9.74 37.31 27.13
C PRO A 991 10.26 36.97 28.54
N THR A 992 10.44 35.68 28.84
CA THR A 992 10.89 35.16 30.16
C THR A 992 12.33 35.52 30.53
N ASP A 993 13.07 36.21 29.66
CA ASP A 993 14.47 36.61 29.87
C ASP A 993 14.75 38.09 29.50
N SER A 994 13.70 38.90 29.29
CA SER A 994 13.85 40.33 28.99
C SER A 994 13.60 41.19 30.24
N LEU A 995 14.61 41.95 30.66
CA LEU A 995 14.49 42.93 31.74
C LEU A 995 13.49 44.02 31.35
N THR A 996 12.47 44.25 32.17
CA THR A 996 11.55 45.39 32.00
C THR A 996 12.05 46.54 32.87
N ASP A 997 12.53 47.61 32.23
CA ASP A 997 13.08 48.78 32.92
C ASP A 997 12.00 49.80 33.26
N VAL A 998 11.92 50.23 34.52
CA VAL A 998 11.10 51.38 34.96
C VAL A 998 11.99 52.51 35.41
N ILE A 999 11.79 53.70 34.83
CA ILE A 999 12.51 54.93 35.19
C ILE A 999 11.52 55.94 35.76
N PHE A 1000 11.80 56.45 36.96
CA PHE A 1000 11.02 57.51 37.59
C PHE A 1000 11.66 58.88 37.35
N PHE A 1001 10.83 59.87 37.03
CA PHE A 1001 11.26 61.24 36.77
C PHE A 1001 10.63 62.22 37.78
N VAL A 1002 11.40 63.22 38.20
CA VAL A 1002 10.91 64.38 38.97
C VAL A 1002 11.37 65.63 38.26
N ASN A 1003 10.42 66.49 37.86
CA ASN A 1003 10.69 67.68 37.02
C ASN A 1003 11.50 67.34 35.76
N ASP A 1004 11.12 66.26 35.07
CA ASP A 1004 11.75 65.74 33.84
C ASP A 1004 13.20 65.24 34.01
N GLU A 1005 13.74 65.20 35.23
CA GLU A 1005 15.03 64.59 35.53
C GLU A 1005 14.85 63.17 36.09
N PRO A 1006 15.59 62.17 35.59
CA PRO A 1006 15.50 60.79 36.09
C PRO A 1006 16.08 60.69 37.50
N VAL A 1007 15.29 60.20 38.45
CA VAL A 1007 15.66 60.13 39.88
C VAL A 1007 15.87 58.72 40.43
N SER A 1008 15.29 57.70 39.81
CA SER A 1008 15.48 56.29 40.17
C SER A 1008 15.17 55.35 39.00
N TRP A 1009 15.81 54.18 38.97
CA TRP A 1009 15.63 53.12 37.97
C TRP A 1009 15.62 51.75 38.66
N ASN A 1010 14.74 50.85 38.23
CA ASN A 1010 14.68 49.46 38.72
C ASN A 1010 14.55 48.50 37.53
N ASN A 1011 15.39 47.46 37.52
CA ASN A 1011 15.43 46.40 36.51
C ASN A 1011 15.50 44.97 37.11
N ASP A 1012 15.11 44.78 38.37
CA ASP A 1012 15.31 43.50 39.09
C ASP A 1012 14.26 42.42 38.75
N HIS A 1013 13.27 42.73 37.91
CA HIS A 1013 12.23 41.78 37.53
C HIS A 1013 12.65 41.00 36.27
N THR A 1014 12.92 39.72 36.48
CA THR A 1014 13.39 38.79 35.44
C THR A 1014 12.29 37.85 34.94
N GLN A 1015 11.07 37.94 35.47
CA GLN A 1015 9.95 37.08 35.08
C GLN A 1015 9.09 37.76 34.01
N ALA A 1016 8.40 36.93 33.22
CA ALA A 1016 7.43 37.41 32.25
C ALA A 1016 6.22 38.06 32.96
N ILE A 1017 5.82 39.25 32.52
CA ILE A 1017 4.53 39.85 32.90
C ILE A 1017 3.47 39.17 32.05
N LEU A 1018 2.72 38.26 32.67
CA LEU A 1018 1.73 37.43 31.99
C LEU A 1018 0.47 38.24 31.65
N VAL A 1019 -0.21 37.81 30.60
CA VAL A 1019 -1.55 38.28 30.26
C VAL A 1019 -2.54 37.72 31.29
N ASP A 1020 -3.44 38.57 31.80
CA ASP A 1020 -4.49 38.27 32.80
C ASP A 1020 -4.03 37.98 34.24
N ASP A 1021 -2.75 38.22 34.57
CA ASP A 1021 -2.26 38.16 35.95
C ASP A 1021 -2.56 39.46 36.74
N ALA A 1022 -2.52 39.37 38.07
CA ALA A 1022 -2.70 40.54 38.92
C ALA A 1022 -1.61 41.61 38.65
N PRO A 1023 -1.95 42.92 38.63
CA PRO A 1023 -0.99 43.98 38.33
C PRO A 1023 0.21 43.94 39.28
N PHE A 1024 1.43 43.96 38.71
CA PHE A 1024 2.67 43.88 39.49
C PHE A 1024 3.17 45.27 39.89
N VAL A 1025 3.66 45.41 41.12
CA VAL A 1025 4.12 46.68 41.69
C VAL A 1025 5.64 46.75 41.71
N TYR A 1026 6.23 47.59 40.87
CA TYR A 1026 7.65 47.96 40.95
C TYR A 1026 7.86 49.00 42.05
N ARG A 1027 8.97 48.87 42.80
CA ARG A 1027 9.38 49.84 43.82
C ARG A 1027 10.81 50.29 43.54
N GLY A 1028 11.06 51.60 43.45
CA GLY A 1028 12.37 52.19 43.15
C GLY A 1028 12.73 53.34 44.07
#